data_AF-A0A401KS29-F1
#
_entry.id   AF-A0A401KS29-F1
#
_cell.length_a   1.000
_cell.length_b   1.000
_cell.length_c   1.000
_cell.angle_alpha   90.00
_cell.angle_beta   90.00
_cell.angle_gamma   90.00
#
_symmetry.space_group_name_H-M   'P 1'
#
loop_
_entity.id
_entity.type
_entity.pdbx_description
1 polymer ?
#
loop_
_entity_poly.entity_id
_entity_poly.type
_entity_poly.pdbx_seq_one_letter_code
_entity_poly.pdbx_strand_id
1 'polypeptide(L)'
;MASQAQVNPKRQQELQLQYSNYKNTLQQLAQKIGDIEQEAEEHKLVIETLDPLPKDRKCFRMVNGVLVERTVEDVLPSLKTNSDGLKQVLEELLKQYKSKQTDLDNWKVGKLVSGGPRFGSPDGYYQAGSTPPGDTLAPWFNLGEGHNAQENHDDILDIDLAKRLTSNVTHPTQVSSEAQMSVRSNLSDRVPYAMPFLAGSSLTSPVRLLNSKVDATILDDRLARIYHAIITGCASRFVDYDCNLYATTSHYRLQSWSEGSSQRHTPATLDNSTNTPFTNTPASVAQLNAISFPDSEMPSNDVSCTFTVIGAVRFLDHFAGLYGNRLSATARRQSDAALKSVLRTFSLQWLPSESTSAADSILQDSIHGIPTSEASKNAFYDSWFQAREIISQAQSVRSFRVVYAILLFCGITIPAKAPVESARKFLDSGLQSLCSLNELIRQHCHTLGAHSIYSGLLEASLNAVHWGGYIRDLGASLTTNRPCRLPIPGHSKVLFSTGSVLSTFDWTNDHCFPPGLDDSIASICQKAVAEAFYICRQIIEVKNQLHCDASLFCMEDVASTVAAVSKFNHQFRPFINYCINNLERLSLPSRTASVSLVLFWDLSILILAEALALDKESDSVDDTIITSMRIYQAEAVSSVTKTVECVLSLAPDSAFNIENGLDAEVPLIAYHITPSLTATVYQKSIETLMNFQQSPLYTGEIVDEDWQGQVDIVLKGLSSLGVTVGGSEAAERVLQSLMPRYGDILSECWTSDFST
;
A
#
# COMPACT_ATOMS: atom_id res chain seq x y z
N MET A 1 -67.19 -13.79 -4.69
CA MET A 1 -66.10 -12.90 -4.22
C MET A 1 -64.82 -13.72 -4.23
N ALA A 2 -63.67 -13.35 -4.78
CA ALA A 2 -63.26 -12.37 -5.79
C ALA A 2 -61.92 -12.93 -6.36
N SER A 3 -61.73 -12.84 -7.66
CA SER A 3 -60.61 -13.44 -8.41
C SER A 3 -59.33 -12.63 -8.20
N GLN A 4 -58.25 -13.26 -7.72
CA GLN A 4 -56.91 -12.65 -7.68
C GLN A 4 -56.30 -12.68 -9.09
N ALA A 5 -55.99 -11.51 -9.64
CA ALA A 5 -55.35 -11.36 -10.94
C ALA A 5 -53.87 -11.78 -10.88
N GLN A 6 -53.52 -12.80 -11.66
CA GLN A 6 -52.16 -13.27 -11.87
C GLN A 6 -51.32 -12.15 -12.55
N VAL A 7 -50.28 -11.66 -11.87
CA VAL A 7 -49.41 -10.58 -12.40
C VAL A 7 -48.67 -11.09 -13.65
N ASN A 8 -48.89 -10.44 -14.80
CA ASN A 8 -48.25 -10.81 -16.06
C ASN A 8 -46.73 -10.51 -16.01
N PRO A 9 -45.84 -11.50 -16.14
CA PRO A 9 -44.39 -11.34 -15.99
C PRO A 9 -43.78 -10.35 -17.00
N LYS A 10 -44.37 -10.21 -18.19
CA LYS A 10 -43.92 -9.21 -19.18
C LYS A 10 -44.14 -7.78 -18.72
N ARG A 11 -45.25 -7.51 -18.02
CA ARG A 11 -45.56 -6.18 -17.47
C ARG A 11 -44.61 -5.82 -16.33
N GLN A 12 -44.17 -6.81 -15.55
CA GLN A 12 -43.21 -6.59 -14.47
C GLN A 12 -41.81 -6.27 -15.01
N GLN A 13 -41.38 -6.96 -16.08
CA GLN A 13 -40.13 -6.63 -16.79
C GLN A 13 -40.16 -5.22 -17.40
N GLU A 14 -41.29 -4.82 -18.00
CA GLU A 14 -41.45 -3.49 -18.58
C GLU A 14 -41.38 -2.37 -17.53
N LEU A 15 -42.00 -2.58 -16.35
CA LEU A 15 -41.91 -1.63 -15.24
C LEU A 15 -40.50 -1.54 -14.66
N GLN A 16 -39.78 -2.67 -14.56
CA GLN A 16 -38.38 -2.69 -14.13
C GLN A 16 -37.48 -1.95 -15.14
N LEU A 17 -37.73 -2.12 -16.44
CA LEU A 17 -37.02 -1.40 -17.49
C LEU A 17 -37.28 0.11 -17.42
N GLN A 18 -38.55 0.53 -17.24
CA GLN A 18 -38.89 1.94 -17.08
C GLN A 18 -38.23 2.55 -15.83
N TYR A 19 -38.25 1.85 -14.70
CA TYR A 19 -37.57 2.29 -13.48
C TYR A 19 -36.05 2.43 -13.67
N SER A 20 -35.44 1.44 -14.34
CA SER A 20 -34.03 1.48 -14.70
C SER A 20 -33.71 2.70 -15.59
N ASN A 21 -34.57 3.00 -16.57
CA ASN A 21 -34.38 4.17 -17.44
C ASN A 21 -34.45 5.50 -16.68
N TYR A 22 -35.39 5.65 -15.74
CA TYR A 22 -35.45 6.86 -14.88
C TYR A 22 -34.20 7.00 -14.03
N LYS A 23 -33.75 5.91 -13.39
CA LYS A 23 -32.50 5.91 -12.61
C LYS A 23 -31.29 6.28 -13.46
N ASN A 24 -31.16 5.68 -14.64
CA ASN A 24 -30.07 5.97 -15.57
C ASN A 24 -30.08 7.45 -16.01
N THR A 25 -31.26 8.02 -16.27
CA THR A 25 -31.40 9.43 -16.67
C THR A 25 -31.02 10.37 -15.53
N LEU A 26 -31.46 10.09 -14.31
CA LEU A 26 -31.10 10.86 -13.12
C LEU A 26 -29.61 10.79 -12.83
N GLN A 27 -29.01 9.61 -12.98
CA GLN A 27 -27.58 9.41 -12.82
C GLN A 27 -26.77 10.19 -13.87
N GLN A 28 -27.22 10.21 -15.12
CA GLN A 28 -26.59 11.01 -16.18
C GLN A 28 -26.70 12.51 -15.93
N LEU A 29 -27.84 13.00 -15.41
CA LEU A 29 -28.00 14.40 -15.04
C LEU A 29 -27.13 14.77 -13.84
N ALA A 30 -27.05 13.92 -12.82
CA ALA A 30 -26.16 14.13 -11.67
C ALA A 30 -24.69 14.21 -12.08
N GLN A 31 -24.25 13.34 -13.00
CA GLN A 31 -22.89 13.41 -13.55
C GLN A 31 -22.62 14.75 -14.24
N LYS A 32 -23.52 15.19 -15.13
CA LYS A 32 -23.36 16.47 -15.84
C LYS A 32 -23.36 17.67 -14.91
N ILE A 33 -24.14 17.62 -13.83
CA ILE A 33 -24.15 18.67 -12.79
C ILE A 33 -22.78 18.76 -12.14
N GLY A 34 -22.21 17.64 -11.70
CA GLY A 34 -20.88 17.62 -11.07
C GLY A 34 -19.77 18.10 -12.00
N ASP A 35 -19.81 17.72 -13.27
CA ASP A 35 -18.80 18.15 -14.26
C ASP A 35 -18.82 19.68 -14.46
N ILE A 36 -20.01 20.29 -14.59
CA ILE A 36 -20.18 21.75 -14.78
C ILE A 36 -19.88 22.53 -13.48
N GLU A 37 -20.20 21.98 -12.31
CA GLU A 37 -19.85 22.58 -11.01
C GLU A 37 -18.34 22.71 -10.83
N GLN A 38 -17.59 21.66 -11.17
CA GLN A 38 -16.12 21.68 -11.10
C GLN A 38 -15.53 22.73 -12.04
N GLU A 39 -15.98 22.79 -13.30
CA GLU A 39 -15.50 23.77 -14.27
C GLU A 39 -15.79 25.20 -13.82
N ALA A 40 -16.97 25.45 -13.24
CA ALA A 40 -17.35 26.76 -12.71
C ALA A 40 -16.47 27.23 -11.54
N GLU A 41 -16.09 26.32 -10.64
CA GLU A 41 -15.24 26.65 -9.47
C GLU A 41 -13.77 26.84 -9.86
N GLU A 42 -13.26 26.06 -10.83
CA GLU A 42 -11.92 26.28 -11.40
C GLU A 42 -11.82 27.67 -12.05
N HIS A 43 -12.82 28.05 -12.85
CA HIS A 43 -12.90 29.40 -13.43
C HIS A 43 -12.93 30.49 -12.35
N LYS A 44 -13.68 30.28 -11.27
CA LYS A 44 -13.77 31.22 -10.15
C LYS A 44 -12.43 31.39 -9.43
N LEU A 45 -11.71 30.32 -9.15
CA LEU A 45 -10.40 30.37 -8.50
C LEU A 45 -9.36 31.14 -9.35
N VAL A 46 -9.38 30.94 -10.67
CA VAL A 46 -8.51 31.68 -11.60
C VAL A 46 -8.88 33.17 -11.60
N ILE A 47 -10.17 33.51 -11.59
CA ILE A 47 -10.62 34.90 -11.48
C ILE A 47 -10.15 35.52 -10.16
N GLU A 48 -10.36 34.87 -9.03
CA GLU A 48 -9.95 35.36 -7.69
C GLU A 48 -8.43 35.57 -7.58
N THR A 49 -7.64 34.76 -8.30
CA THR A 49 -6.18 34.89 -8.33
C THR A 49 -5.71 36.02 -9.23
N LEU A 50 -6.42 36.28 -10.34
CA LEU A 50 -6.03 37.30 -11.34
C LEU A 50 -6.61 38.69 -11.04
N ASP A 51 -7.79 38.78 -10.41
CA ASP A 51 -8.48 40.05 -10.09
C ASP A 51 -7.65 41.03 -9.23
N PRO A 52 -6.85 40.59 -8.22
CA PRO A 52 -6.02 41.52 -7.43
C PRO A 52 -4.72 41.94 -8.13
N LEU A 53 -4.41 41.40 -9.33
CA LEU A 53 -3.16 41.68 -10.02
C LEU A 53 -3.25 42.95 -10.91
N PRO A 54 -2.11 43.62 -11.17
CA PRO A 54 -2.07 44.74 -12.11
C PRO A 54 -2.58 44.36 -13.49
N LYS A 55 -3.45 45.20 -14.08
CA LYS A 55 -4.12 44.93 -15.36
C LYS A 55 -3.17 44.78 -16.55
N ASP A 56 -2.07 45.50 -16.53
CA ASP A 56 -0.99 45.50 -17.52
C ASP A 56 -0.03 44.31 -17.37
N ARG A 57 -0.17 43.50 -16.31
CA ARG A 57 0.67 42.32 -16.09
C ARG A 57 0.48 41.31 -17.21
N LYS A 58 1.60 40.83 -17.75
CA LYS A 58 1.62 39.77 -18.76
C LYS A 58 1.06 38.46 -18.19
N CYS A 59 0.15 37.87 -18.94
CA CYS A 59 -0.48 36.57 -18.72
C CYS A 59 -0.19 35.69 -19.95
N PHE A 60 0.02 34.39 -19.76
CA PHE A 60 0.26 33.47 -20.86
C PHE A 60 -0.87 32.46 -20.90
N ARG A 61 -1.62 32.43 -22.00
CA ARG A 61 -2.68 31.44 -22.22
C ARG A 61 -2.16 30.36 -23.14
N MET A 62 -2.24 29.11 -22.70
CA MET A 62 -1.92 27.96 -23.54
C MET A 62 -3.09 27.68 -24.50
N VAL A 63 -2.82 27.69 -25.80
CA VAL A 63 -3.79 27.34 -26.85
C VAL A 63 -3.11 26.34 -27.78
N ASN A 64 -3.66 25.13 -27.90
CA ASN A 64 -3.13 24.07 -28.77
C ASN A 64 -1.60 23.80 -28.59
N GLY A 65 -1.09 23.90 -27.37
CA GLY A 65 0.32 23.66 -27.05
C GLY A 65 1.28 24.83 -27.31
N VAL A 66 0.76 26.00 -27.73
CA VAL A 66 1.53 27.25 -27.87
C VAL A 66 1.11 28.24 -26.78
N LEU A 67 2.07 28.86 -26.11
CA LEU A 67 1.80 29.93 -25.14
C LEU A 67 1.61 31.25 -25.87
N VAL A 68 0.41 31.81 -25.76
CA VAL A 68 0.06 33.12 -26.30
C VAL A 68 0.16 34.14 -25.17
N GLU A 69 1.02 35.13 -25.35
CA GLU A 69 1.12 36.28 -24.44
C GLU A 69 -0.12 37.18 -24.56
N ARG A 70 -0.69 37.54 -23.41
CA ARG A 70 -1.84 38.42 -23.20
C ARG A 70 -1.61 39.28 -21.95
N THR A 71 -2.53 40.17 -21.61
CA THR A 71 -2.54 40.87 -20.33
C THR A 71 -3.65 40.34 -19.42
N VAL A 72 -3.57 40.66 -18.12
CA VAL A 72 -4.66 40.38 -17.17
C VAL A 72 -5.95 41.10 -17.60
N GLU A 73 -5.84 42.31 -18.15
CA GLU A 73 -6.97 43.06 -18.72
C GLU A 73 -7.69 42.34 -19.86
N ASP A 74 -6.93 41.67 -20.73
CA ASP A 74 -7.49 40.93 -21.88
C ASP A 74 -8.17 39.62 -21.47
N VAL A 75 -7.70 38.97 -20.40
CA VAL A 75 -8.10 37.60 -20.04
C VAL A 75 -9.25 37.57 -19.04
N LEU A 76 -9.31 38.51 -18.10
CA LEU A 76 -10.34 38.55 -17.05
C LEU A 76 -11.78 38.61 -17.57
N PRO A 77 -12.13 39.43 -18.59
CA PRO A 77 -13.51 39.49 -19.09
C PRO A 77 -13.99 38.15 -19.66
N SER A 78 -13.14 37.46 -20.43
CA SER A 78 -13.49 36.16 -21.01
C SER A 78 -13.67 35.08 -19.94
N LEU A 79 -12.85 35.08 -18.89
CA LEU A 79 -13.02 34.15 -17.77
C LEU A 79 -14.32 34.40 -17.00
N LYS A 80 -14.69 35.67 -16.76
CA LYS A 80 -15.94 36.05 -16.09
C LYS A 80 -17.16 35.64 -16.92
N THR A 81 -17.19 35.93 -18.22
CA THR A 81 -18.28 35.52 -19.12
C THR A 81 -18.45 34.00 -19.17
N ASN A 82 -17.35 33.24 -19.25
CA ASN A 82 -17.41 31.78 -19.25
C ASN A 82 -17.94 31.23 -17.91
N SER A 83 -17.46 31.77 -16.77
CA SER A 83 -17.96 31.40 -15.45
C SER A 83 -19.46 31.64 -15.30
N ASP A 84 -19.96 32.78 -15.77
CA ASP A 84 -21.39 33.11 -15.73
C ASP A 84 -22.22 32.18 -16.64
N GLY A 85 -21.70 31.81 -17.80
CA GLY A 85 -22.31 30.81 -18.70
C GLY A 85 -22.42 29.43 -18.04
N LEU A 86 -21.36 28.97 -17.38
CA LEU A 86 -21.34 27.69 -16.66
C LEU A 86 -22.35 27.67 -15.50
N LYS A 87 -22.47 28.77 -14.75
CA LYS A 87 -23.49 28.89 -13.69
C LYS A 87 -24.92 28.80 -14.22
N GLN A 88 -25.21 29.42 -15.38
CA GLN A 88 -26.53 29.32 -16.00
C GLN A 88 -26.86 27.89 -16.45
N VAL A 89 -25.88 27.20 -17.05
CA VAL A 89 -26.04 25.79 -17.46
C VAL A 89 -26.25 24.91 -16.24
N LEU A 90 -25.52 25.15 -15.15
CA LEU A 90 -25.68 24.43 -13.89
C LEU A 90 -27.09 24.57 -13.31
N GLU A 91 -27.61 25.79 -13.23
CA GLU A 91 -28.98 26.05 -12.75
C GLU A 91 -30.03 25.30 -13.57
N GLU A 92 -29.88 25.28 -14.89
CA GLU A 92 -30.79 24.57 -15.79
C GLU A 92 -30.69 23.04 -15.63
N LEU A 93 -29.48 22.49 -15.46
CA LEU A 93 -29.29 21.06 -15.20
C LEU A 93 -29.87 20.64 -13.84
N LEU A 94 -29.69 21.44 -12.80
CA LEU A 94 -30.30 21.22 -11.48
C LEU A 94 -31.83 21.22 -11.55
N LYS A 95 -32.40 22.11 -12.35
CA LYS A 95 -33.85 22.15 -12.62
C LYS A 95 -34.33 20.90 -13.35
N GLN A 96 -33.60 20.44 -14.38
CA GLN A 96 -33.92 19.20 -15.10
C GLN A 96 -33.84 17.97 -14.20
N TYR A 97 -32.82 17.90 -13.33
CA TYR A 97 -32.68 16.83 -12.35
C TYR A 97 -33.87 16.78 -11.38
N LYS A 98 -34.23 17.93 -10.77
CA LYS A 98 -35.40 18.02 -9.88
C LYS A 98 -36.70 17.65 -10.59
N SER A 99 -36.89 18.10 -11.83
CA SER A 99 -38.05 17.70 -12.65
C SER A 99 -38.10 16.20 -12.87
N LYS A 100 -36.98 15.56 -13.25
CA LYS A 100 -36.93 14.11 -13.49
C LYS A 100 -37.09 13.28 -12.22
N GLN A 101 -36.63 13.78 -11.09
CA GLN A 101 -36.82 13.15 -9.80
C GLN A 101 -38.31 13.16 -9.42
N THR A 102 -38.97 14.30 -9.63
CA THR A 102 -40.41 14.45 -9.43
C THR A 102 -41.21 13.53 -10.37
N ASP A 103 -40.81 13.40 -11.64
CA ASP A 103 -41.43 12.47 -12.59
C ASP A 103 -41.32 11.01 -12.11
N LEU A 104 -40.16 10.60 -11.61
CA LEU A 104 -39.92 9.26 -11.07
C LEU A 104 -40.80 8.99 -9.84
N ASP A 105 -40.87 9.93 -8.92
CA ASP A 105 -41.64 9.76 -7.69
C ASP A 105 -43.15 9.74 -7.97
N ASN A 106 -43.63 10.59 -8.89
CA ASN A 106 -45.00 10.54 -9.40
C ASN A 106 -45.29 9.22 -10.12
N TRP A 107 -44.35 8.69 -10.91
CA TRP A 107 -44.49 7.40 -11.58
C TRP A 107 -44.57 6.25 -10.56
N LYS A 108 -43.75 6.25 -9.50
CA LYS A 108 -43.82 5.26 -8.41
C LYS A 108 -45.19 5.29 -7.73
N VAL A 109 -45.67 6.48 -7.34
CA VAL A 109 -46.98 6.66 -6.68
C VAL A 109 -48.13 6.23 -7.61
N GLY A 110 -48.08 6.61 -8.89
CA GLY A 110 -49.08 6.26 -9.89
C GLY A 110 -49.21 4.75 -10.13
N LYS A 111 -48.14 3.96 -9.92
CA LYS A 111 -48.18 2.49 -10.01
C LYS A 111 -48.58 1.80 -8.71
N LEU A 112 -48.46 2.48 -7.56
CA LEU A 112 -48.91 1.99 -6.26
C LEU A 112 -50.44 2.11 -6.07
N VAL A 113 -51.09 3.09 -6.73
CA VAL A 113 -52.55 3.29 -6.66
C VAL A 113 -53.34 2.34 -7.58
N SER A 114 -52.70 1.72 -8.58
CA SER A 114 -53.37 0.84 -9.58
C SER A 114 -53.20 -0.68 -9.35
N GLY A 115 -53.09 -1.13 -8.09
CA GLY A 115 -53.20 -2.57 -7.73
C GLY A 115 -52.11 -3.52 -8.27
N GLY A 116 -50.89 -3.03 -8.51
CA GLY A 116 -49.71 -3.88 -8.83
C GLY A 116 -48.95 -4.31 -7.56
N PRO A 117 -48.10 -5.36 -7.64
CA PRO A 117 -47.39 -5.88 -6.47
C PRO A 117 -46.48 -4.80 -5.87
N ARG A 118 -46.55 -4.65 -4.54
CA ARG A 118 -45.80 -3.66 -3.77
C ARG A 118 -44.30 -3.84 -3.99
N PHE A 119 -43.63 -2.83 -4.54
CA PHE A 119 -42.20 -2.67 -4.36
C PHE A 119 -41.99 -2.08 -2.96
N GLY A 120 -41.42 -2.87 -2.05
CA GLY A 120 -41.10 -2.42 -0.70
C GLY A 120 -39.92 -1.45 -0.72
N SER A 121 -40.15 -0.23 -0.23
CA SER A 121 -39.09 0.62 0.33
C SER A 121 -38.88 0.24 1.80
N PRO A 122 -37.65 0.07 2.28
CA PRO A 122 -37.33 0.12 3.69
C PRO A 122 -36.86 1.55 4.01
N ASP A 123 -37.79 2.50 4.11
CA ASP A 123 -37.52 3.79 4.76
C ASP A 123 -38.84 4.31 5.32
N GLY A 124 -38.97 4.19 6.63
CA GLY A 124 -40.20 4.45 7.34
C GLY A 124 -39.98 4.55 8.84
N TYR A 125 -39.18 5.54 9.27
CA TYR A 125 -39.48 6.36 10.44
C TYR A 125 -38.93 7.76 10.20
N TYR A 126 -39.81 8.69 9.83
CA TYR A 126 -40.01 9.99 10.49
C TYR A 126 -41.18 10.66 9.75
N GLN A 127 -42.32 10.75 10.43
CA GLN A 127 -43.47 11.50 9.94
C GLN A 127 -43.62 12.79 10.75
N ALA A 128 -43.64 13.90 10.00
CA ALA A 128 -44.33 15.16 10.22
C ALA A 128 -43.90 16.13 11.35
N GLY A 129 -43.53 17.34 10.91
CA GLY A 129 -43.53 18.58 11.69
C GLY A 129 -43.19 19.81 10.83
N SER A 130 -44.18 20.31 10.07
CA SER A 130 -44.40 21.72 9.63
C SER A 130 -43.23 22.74 9.54
N THR A 131 -42.99 23.28 8.34
CA THR A 131 -42.33 24.58 8.03
C THR A 131 -43.20 25.79 8.46
N PRO A 132 -42.71 27.04 8.67
CA PRO A 132 -41.80 27.84 7.78
C PRO A 132 -40.89 28.89 8.53
N PRO A 133 -40.38 30.00 7.91
CA PRO A 133 -39.42 30.16 6.80
C PRO A 133 -38.16 30.98 7.19
N GLY A 134 -37.06 30.90 6.43
CA GLY A 134 -35.97 31.90 6.49
C GLY A 134 -34.61 31.44 5.95
N ASP A 135 -34.22 32.00 4.80
CA ASP A 135 -32.89 32.54 4.46
C ASP A 135 -31.62 31.72 4.79
N THR A 136 -31.07 31.02 3.81
CA THR A 136 -29.98 31.40 2.86
C THR A 136 -28.55 31.04 3.30
N LEU A 137 -27.93 30.22 2.44
CA LEU A 137 -26.52 30.24 1.99
C LEU A 137 -25.38 29.72 2.90
N ALA A 138 -24.94 28.48 2.59
CA ALA A 138 -23.55 27.95 2.51
C ALA A 138 -22.65 28.08 3.78
N PRO A 139 -21.42 27.52 3.86
CA PRO A 139 -20.63 26.65 2.94
C PRO A 139 -20.48 25.21 3.51
N TRP A 140 -19.83 24.18 2.97
CA TRP A 140 -18.41 24.00 2.59
C TRP A 140 -18.29 22.74 1.71
N PHE A 141 -17.85 22.90 0.46
CA PHE A 141 -17.30 21.84 -0.39
C PHE A 141 -16.11 22.48 -1.14
N ASN A 142 -14.97 21.78 -1.16
CA ASN A 142 -13.81 22.01 -2.04
C ASN A 142 -13.23 20.60 -2.30
N LEU A 143 -13.44 20.01 -3.49
CA LEU A 143 -12.56 20.00 -4.68
C LEU A 143 -11.14 19.48 -4.38
N GLY A 144 -10.58 18.54 -5.14
CA GLY A 144 -10.99 17.91 -6.39
C GLY A 144 -9.86 17.01 -6.92
N GLU A 145 -10.19 16.09 -7.83
CA GLU A 145 -9.23 15.44 -8.73
C GLU A 145 -9.30 16.13 -10.11
N GLY A 146 -8.16 16.24 -10.78
CA GLY A 146 -8.09 16.62 -12.19
C GLY A 146 -7.44 15.52 -13.02
N HIS A 147 -8.08 15.16 -14.14
CA HIS A 147 -7.40 14.69 -15.35
C HIS A 147 -7.99 15.38 -16.57
N ASN A 148 -7.09 15.92 -17.38
CA ASN A 148 -7.34 16.59 -18.66
C ASN A 148 -7.91 15.66 -19.73
N ALA A 149 -8.79 16.22 -20.58
CA ALA A 149 -8.79 15.98 -22.02
C ALA A 149 -9.40 17.19 -22.74
N GLN A 150 -8.77 17.65 -23.83
CA GLN A 150 -9.39 18.48 -24.89
C GLN A 150 -8.37 18.59 -26.06
N GLU A 151 -8.62 18.77 -27.35
CA GLU A 151 -9.74 18.64 -28.32
C GLU A 151 -9.09 18.92 -29.70
N ASN A 152 -9.81 18.66 -30.81
CA ASN A 152 -10.13 19.72 -31.78
C ASN A 152 -11.15 19.25 -32.82
N HIS A 153 -11.97 20.21 -33.20
CA HIS A 153 -13.19 20.20 -34.00
C HIS A 153 -12.90 20.48 -35.50
N ASP A 154 -13.73 19.94 -36.43
CA ASP A 154 -14.63 20.72 -37.30
C ASP A 154 -15.29 19.88 -38.43
N ASP A 155 -16.62 20.08 -38.53
CA ASP A 155 -17.52 20.14 -39.69
C ASP A 155 -17.99 18.96 -40.59
N ILE A 156 -19.34 18.82 -40.56
CA ILE A 156 -20.32 18.57 -41.65
C ILE A 156 -20.65 17.11 -42.05
N LEU A 157 -21.85 16.70 -41.60
CA LEU A 157 -22.87 15.82 -42.22
C LEU A 157 -22.41 14.81 -43.28
N ASP A 158 -22.44 13.51 -42.92
CA ASP A 158 -23.12 12.52 -43.76
C ASP A 158 -23.60 11.29 -42.96
N ILE A 159 -24.92 11.13 -42.93
CA ILE A 159 -25.64 9.98 -42.40
C ILE A 159 -25.77 8.98 -43.55
N ASP A 160 -24.79 8.08 -43.76
CA ASP A 160 -25.06 6.85 -44.58
C ASP A 160 -24.11 5.65 -44.40
N LEU A 161 -23.12 5.64 -43.48
CA LEU A 161 -22.17 4.51 -43.42
C LEU A 161 -22.52 3.39 -42.43
N ALA A 162 -23.53 3.57 -41.57
CA ALA A 162 -23.91 2.56 -40.56
C ALA A 162 -25.07 1.64 -40.97
N LYS A 163 -25.55 1.73 -42.23
CA LYS A 163 -26.66 0.89 -42.75
C LYS A 163 -26.25 -0.14 -43.81
N ARG A 164 -24.95 -0.30 -44.11
CA ARG A 164 -24.48 -1.19 -45.21
C ARG A 164 -23.81 -2.52 -44.82
N LEU A 165 -23.88 -2.96 -43.56
CA LEU A 165 -23.35 -4.30 -43.20
C LEU A 165 -24.35 -5.28 -42.59
N THR A 166 -25.65 -4.96 -42.62
CA THR A 166 -26.69 -5.93 -42.24
C THR A 166 -27.94 -5.76 -43.12
N SER A 167 -27.98 -6.39 -44.30
CA SER A 167 -29.19 -7.06 -44.83
C SER A 167 -29.03 -7.61 -46.26
N ASN A 168 -29.49 -8.86 -46.41
CA ASN A 168 -30.01 -9.57 -47.59
C ASN A 168 -28.97 -10.27 -48.50
N VAL A 169 -28.72 -11.59 -48.34
CA VAL A 169 -29.53 -12.79 -48.67
C VAL A 169 -29.52 -13.12 -50.17
N THR A 170 -29.04 -14.32 -50.53
CA THR A 170 -29.76 -15.28 -51.41
C THR A 170 -29.07 -16.65 -51.50
N HIS A 171 -29.87 -17.71 -51.29
CA HIS A 171 -29.68 -19.10 -51.77
C HIS A 171 -30.25 -19.23 -53.20
N PRO A 172 -29.89 -20.23 -54.04
CA PRO A 172 -30.64 -21.51 -54.04
C PRO A 172 -29.91 -22.82 -54.50
N THR A 173 -30.62 -23.96 -54.26
CA THR A 173 -30.67 -25.27 -55.00
C THR A 173 -29.50 -26.27 -54.92
N GLN A 174 -29.62 -27.62 -54.85
CA GLN A 174 -30.65 -28.64 -54.50
C GLN A 174 -29.99 -30.06 -54.62
N VAL A 175 -30.53 -31.10 -53.94
CA VAL A 175 -30.33 -32.59 -54.14
C VAL A 175 -29.02 -33.19 -53.56
N SER A 176 -28.88 -34.37 -52.88
CA SER A 176 -29.65 -35.64 -52.80
C SER A 176 -29.53 -36.36 -51.43
N SER A 177 -30.39 -37.36 -51.25
CA SER A 177 -30.69 -38.31 -50.15
C SER A 177 -29.71 -39.50 -49.99
N GLU A 178 -29.57 -40.08 -48.78
CA GLU A 178 -29.81 -41.53 -48.47
C GLU A 178 -29.44 -42.04 -47.04
N ALA A 179 -30.35 -42.87 -46.49
CA ALA A 179 -30.27 -44.03 -45.55
C ALA A 179 -29.43 -44.00 -44.24
N GLN A 180 -30.01 -44.13 -43.03
CA GLN A 180 -30.65 -45.28 -42.31
C GLN A 180 -29.70 -46.33 -41.65
N MET A 181 -29.94 -46.58 -40.34
CA MET A 181 -29.64 -47.78 -39.50
C MET A 181 -28.16 -48.00 -39.05
N SER A 182 -27.79 -48.53 -37.87
CA SER A 182 -28.45 -48.95 -36.62
C SER A 182 -27.36 -49.40 -35.60
N VAL A 183 -27.73 -49.47 -34.30
CA VAL A 183 -27.24 -50.40 -33.25
C VAL A 183 -25.91 -50.14 -32.49
N ARG A 184 -26.10 -49.97 -31.17
CA ARG A 184 -25.22 -50.16 -29.99
C ARG A 184 -24.10 -51.21 -30.14
N SER A 185 -22.89 -50.90 -29.67
CA SER A 185 -22.43 -51.23 -28.29
C SER A 185 -20.93 -50.95 -28.06
N ASN A 186 -20.68 -50.33 -26.91
CA ASN A 186 -19.47 -50.05 -26.13
C ASN A 186 -18.15 -50.75 -26.49
N LEU A 187 -17.06 -49.98 -26.50
CA LEU A 187 -15.88 -50.17 -25.64
C LEU A 187 -14.91 -48.97 -25.78
N SER A 188 -14.56 -48.41 -24.61
CA SER A 188 -13.36 -47.67 -24.19
C SER A 188 -12.60 -46.74 -25.16
N ASP A 189 -12.17 -45.63 -24.56
CA ASP A 189 -11.04 -44.77 -24.96
C ASP A 189 -11.30 -43.74 -26.08
N ARG A 190 -11.74 -42.55 -25.64
CA ARG A 190 -11.08 -41.25 -25.89
C ARG A 190 -11.98 -40.12 -25.37
N VAL A 191 -11.55 -39.50 -24.27
CA VAL A 191 -12.07 -38.19 -23.80
C VAL A 191 -11.42 -37.11 -24.67
N PRO A 192 -12.17 -36.27 -25.41
CA PRO A 192 -11.64 -35.03 -25.95
C PRO A 192 -11.72 -33.95 -24.87
N TYR A 193 -10.58 -33.31 -24.63
CA TYR A 193 -10.36 -32.15 -23.75
C TYR A 193 -11.51 -31.14 -23.77
N ALA A 194 -12.17 -30.97 -22.61
CA ALA A 194 -12.97 -29.79 -22.31
C ALA A 194 -12.03 -28.65 -21.90
N MET A 195 -12.19 -27.49 -22.55
CA MET A 195 -11.58 -26.21 -22.16
C MET A 195 -11.92 -25.90 -20.69
N PRO A 196 -10.94 -25.54 -19.83
CA PRO A 196 -11.26 -25.13 -18.47
C PRO A 196 -11.93 -23.75 -18.47
N PHE A 197 -13.07 -23.69 -17.78
CA PHE A 197 -13.85 -22.50 -17.47
C PHE A 197 -12.94 -21.37 -16.96
N LEU A 198 -13.03 -20.19 -17.59
CA LEU A 198 -12.55 -18.93 -17.04
C LEU A 198 -13.29 -18.63 -15.73
N ALA A 199 -12.55 -18.62 -14.62
CA ALA A 199 -13.02 -18.07 -13.35
C ALA A 199 -13.44 -16.60 -13.58
N GLY A 200 -14.64 -16.23 -13.13
CA GLY A 200 -15.18 -14.86 -13.23
C GLY A 200 -16.39 -14.65 -14.17
N SER A 201 -16.95 -15.70 -14.77
CA SER A 201 -18.09 -15.59 -15.71
C SER A 201 -19.50 -15.60 -15.08
N SER A 202 -19.61 -15.61 -13.74
CA SER A 202 -20.90 -15.59 -13.04
C SER A 202 -21.57 -14.20 -13.09
N LEU A 203 -22.88 -14.18 -13.35
CA LEU A 203 -23.75 -12.98 -13.34
C LEU A 203 -23.74 -12.22 -12.00
N THR A 204 -23.21 -12.82 -10.93
CA THR A 204 -23.15 -12.30 -9.56
C THR A 204 -21.73 -12.01 -9.05
N SER A 205 -20.71 -12.03 -9.92
CA SER A 205 -19.33 -11.73 -9.50
C SER A 205 -19.23 -10.28 -8.96
N PRO A 206 -18.53 -10.04 -7.83
CA PRO A 206 -18.21 -8.70 -7.32
C PRO A 206 -17.55 -7.79 -8.37
N VAL A 207 -16.84 -8.37 -9.34
CA VAL A 207 -16.27 -7.69 -10.52
C VAL A 207 -17.34 -7.01 -11.38
N ARG A 208 -18.58 -7.53 -11.42
CA ARG A 208 -19.71 -6.86 -12.08
C ARG A 208 -20.37 -5.77 -11.25
N LEU A 209 -20.36 -5.85 -9.93
CA LEU A 209 -20.83 -4.78 -9.05
C LEU A 209 -19.88 -3.56 -9.07
N LEU A 210 -18.59 -3.81 -9.26
CA LEU A 210 -17.55 -2.82 -9.55
C LEU A 210 -17.69 -2.12 -10.91
N ASN A 211 -18.68 -2.46 -11.75
CA ASN A 211 -18.97 -1.73 -12.99
C ASN A 211 -19.95 -0.56 -12.80
N SER A 212 -20.40 -0.31 -11.57
CA SER A 212 -20.93 1.00 -11.17
C SER A 212 -19.75 1.98 -11.10
N LYS A 213 -19.67 2.94 -12.05
CA LYS A 213 -18.55 3.89 -12.15
C LYS A 213 -18.32 4.68 -10.84
N VAL A 214 -19.38 4.90 -10.05
CA VAL A 214 -19.36 5.63 -8.77
C VAL A 214 -18.82 4.77 -7.63
N ASP A 215 -19.26 3.51 -7.51
CA ASP A 215 -18.75 2.60 -6.47
C ASP A 215 -17.28 2.22 -6.73
N ALA A 216 -16.89 2.13 -8.01
CA ALA A 216 -15.49 1.94 -8.40
C ALA A 216 -14.60 3.12 -7.97
N THR A 217 -15.06 4.36 -8.17
CA THR A 217 -14.30 5.56 -7.76
C THR A 217 -14.19 5.70 -6.25
N ILE A 218 -15.27 5.42 -5.51
CA ILE A 218 -15.24 5.47 -4.03
C ILE A 218 -14.30 4.40 -3.48
N LEU A 219 -14.33 3.20 -4.06
CA LEU A 219 -13.42 2.14 -3.67
C LEU A 219 -11.96 2.49 -4.02
N ASP A 220 -11.69 3.00 -5.21
CA ASP A 220 -10.33 3.39 -5.62
C ASP A 220 -9.76 4.49 -4.70
N ASP A 221 -10.58 5.47 -4.28
CA ASP A 221 -10.21 6.50 -3.31
C ASP A 221 -9.92 5.92 -1.91
N ARG A 222 -10.74 4.99 -1.42
CA ARG A 222 -10.47 4.27 -0.16
C ARG A 222 -9.18 3.45 -0.24
N LEU A 223 -8.97 2.72 -1.32
CA LEU A 223 -7.75 1.92 -1.53
C LEU A 223 -6.51 2.83 -1.63
N ALA A 224 -6.63 4.01 -2.25
CA ALA A 224 -5.55 4.99 -2.28
C ALA A 224 -5.18 5.47 -0.86
N ARG A 225 -6.16 5.76 0.01
CA ARG A 225 -5.90 6.09 1.42
C ARG A 225 -5.20 4.97 2.17
N ILE A 226 -5.65 3.72 1.99
CA ILE A 226 -5.01 2.54 2.59
C ILE A 226 -3.54 2.44 2.14
N TYR A 227 -3.28 2.53 0.83
CA TYR A 227 -1.92 2.55 0.30
C TYR A 227 -1.08 3.64 0.94
N HIS A 228 -1.60 4.88 0.97
CA HIS A 228 -0.88 6.02 1.52
C HIS A 228 -0.55 5.81 2.99
N ALA A 229 -1.50 5.36 3.82
CA ALA A 229 -1.28 5.10 5.23
C ALA A 229 -0.15 4.07 5.44
N ILE A 230 -0.26 2.90 4.80
CA ILE A 230 0.70 1.81 4.99
C ILE A 230 2.09 2.20 4.47
N ILE A 231 2.18 2.77 3.26
CA ILE A 231 3.47 3.10 2.65
C ILE A 231 4.15 4.27 3.32
N THR A 232 3.43 5.32 3.74
CA THR A 232 4.02 6.47 4.45
C THR A 232 4.70 5.98 5.74
N GLY A 233 4.00 5.16 6.54
CA GLY A 233 4.59 4.54 7.74
C GLY A 233 5.81 3.68 7.41
N CYS A 234 5.72 2.76 6.46
CA CYS A 234 6.83 1.86 6.12
C CYS A 234 8.03 2.59 5.52
N ALA A 235 7.79 3.55 4.63
CA ALA A 235 8.83 4.30 3.95
C ALA A 235 9.63 5.16 4.94
N SER A 236 8.96 5.79 5.91
CA SER A 236 9.67 6.51 6.98
C SER A 236 10.58 5.60 7.81
N ARG A 237 10.18 4.33 8.07
CA ARG A 237 11.00 3.39 8.86
C ARG A 237 12.20 2.84 8.11
N PHE A 238 12.04 2.56 6.82
CA PHE A 238 12.99 1.73 6.08
C PHE A 238 13.62 2.38 4.86
N VAL A 239 13.03 3.44 4.29
CA VAL A 239 13.44 4.00 2.98
C VAL A 239 14.00 5.43 3.10
N ASP A 240 13.76 6.09 4.23
CA ASP A 240 14.23 7.46 4.50
C ASP A 240 15.76 7.59 4.38
N TYR A 241 16.25 8.82 4.25
CA TYR A 241 17.66 9.12 4.05
C TYR A 241 18.54 8.52 5.15
N ASP A 242 18.12 8.64 6.42
CA ASP A 242 18.92 8.20 7.58
C ASP A 242 19.22 6.70 7.57
N CYS A 243 18.30 5.88 7.05
CA CYS A 243 18.51 4.45 6.94
C CYS A 243 19.02 4.00 5.56
N ASN A 244 19.06 4.88 4.56
CA ASN A 244 19.53 4.56 3.21
C ASN A 244 21.06 4.61 3.08
N LEU A 245 21.68 3.43 2.98
CA LEU A 245 23.13 3.29 2.80
C LEU A 245 23.65 3.63 1.40
N TYR A 246 22.77 3.79 0.40
CA TYR A 246 23.11 4.31 -0.94
C TYR A 246 22.96 5.84 -1.05
N ALA A 247 22.42 6.49 -0.02
CA ALA A 247 22.15 7.91 -0.08
C ALA A 247 23.47 8.70 -0.24
N THR A 248 23.48 9.62 -1.21
CA THR A 248 24.60 10.51 -1.50
C THR A 248 24.43 11.83 -0.72
N THR A 249 25.08 12.90 -1.18
CA THR A 249 25.06 14.22 -0.54
C THR A 249 23.68 14.89 -0.53
N SER A 250 22.76 14.47 -1.42
CA SER A 250 21.44 15.07 -1.54
C SER A 250 20.50 14.57 -0.43
N HIS A 251 20.32 15.37 0.63
CA HIS A 251 19.45 15.01 1.74
C HIS A 251 17.98 15.00 1.30
N TYR A 252 17.24 13.97 1.72
CA TYR A 252 15.81 13.86 1.45
C TYR A 252 15.05 13.35 2.67
N ARG A 253 13.74 13.58 2.69
CA ARG A 253 12.82 13.01 3.68
C ARG A 253 11.60 12.48 2.97
N LEU A 254 11.09 11.34 3.43
CA LEU A 254 9.81 10.84 2.95
C LEU A 254 8.72 11.42 3.83
N GLN A 255 7.64 11.88 3.21
CA GLN A 255 6.51 12.48 3.94
C GLN A 255 6.08 11.55 5.08
N SER A 256 5.94 12.12 6.28
CA SER A 256 5.62 11.39 7.53
C SER A 256 4.29 11.87 8.11
N TRP A 257 3.75 11.09 9.04
CA TRP A 257 2.50 11.30 9.76
C TRP A 257 2.45 12.65 10.50
N SER A 258 3.62 13.17 10.88
CA SER A 258 3.78 14.36 11.72
C SER A 258 3.76 15.71 10.97
N GLU A 259 3.70 15.72 9.63
CA GLU A 259 3.77 16.99 8.86
C GLU A 259 2.40 17.66 8.62
N GLY A 260 1.32 17.13 9.20
CA GLY A 260 -0.03 17.70 9.09
C GLY A 260 -0.51 18.41 10.36
N SER A 261 -0.14 19.67 10.58
CA SER A 261 -1.01 20.73 11.19
C SER A 261 -0.28 22.02 11.60
N SER A 262 1.04 22.18 11.43
CA SER A 262 1.70 23.45 11.77
C SER A 262 2.88 23.77 10.86
N GLN A 263 2.60 24.24 9.65
CA GLN A 263 3.32 25.31 8.95
C GLN A 263 2.78 25.43 7.53
N ARG A 264 1.84 26.36 7.31
CA ARG A 264 1.69 26.98 5.99
C ARG A 264 2.98 27.76 5.74
N HIS A 265 3.93 27.14 5.05
CA HIS A 265 5.06 27.87 4.49
C HIS A 265 4.52 28.88 3.47
N THR A 266 4.51 30.14 3.88
CA THR A 266 4.35 31.27 2.96
C THR A 266 5.61 31.33 2.09
N PRO A 267 5.51 31.48 0.76
CA PRO A 267 6.69 31.57 -0.09
C PRO A 267 7.46 32.85 0.24
N ALA A 268 8.78 32.70 0.38
CA ALA A 268 9.73 33.78 0.59
C ALA A 268 9.50 34.93 -0.39
N THR A 269 9.24 36.13 0.14
CA THR A 269 9.33 37.38 -0.62
C THR A 269 10.57 38.12 -0.16
N LEU A 270 11.40 38.47 -1.14
CA LEU A 270 12.60 39.25 -1.01
C LEU A 270 12.26 40.73 -0.72
N ASP A 271 13.05 41.32 0.17
CA ASP A 271 13.46 42.74 0.27
C ASP A 271 12.74 43.80 1.13
N ASN A 272 13.63 44.42 1.93
CA ASN A 272 13.86 45.83 2.24
C ASN A 272 13.51 46.39 3.64
N SER A 273 14.58 46.97 4.23
CA SER A 273 14.71 47.79 5.44
C SER A 273 13.53 48.74 5.71
N THR A 274 13.19 49.11 6.95
CA THR A 274 13.90 50.10 7.78
C THR A 274 13.15 50.27 9.13
N ASN A 275 13.91 50.59 10.19
CA ASN A 275 13.53 51.32 11.42
C ASN A 275 12.79 50.61 12.60
N THR A 276 13.57 50.46 13.68
CA THR A 276 13.25 50.37 15.13
C THR A 276 12.45 51.59 15.65
N PRO A 277 11.93 51.69 16.92
CA PRO A 277 12.41 51.01 18.14
C PRO A 277 11.42 50.53 19.24
N PHE A 278 11.90 49.53 19.99
CA PHE A 278 11.79 49.24 21.43
C PHE A 278 10.58 49.67 22.28
N THR A 279 10.09 48.72 23.10
CA THR A 279 9.89 48.93 24.54
C THR A 279 10.18 47.64 25.34
N ASN A 280 11.05 47.79 26.34
CA ASN A 280 11.48 46.79 27.33
C ASN A 280 10.52 46.76 28.54
N THR A 281 10.34 45.60 29.19
CA THR A 281 10.43 45.39 30.66
C THR A 281 10.30 43.89 31.03
N PRO A 282 10.79 43.43 32.22
CA PRO A 282 11.54 42.18 32.37
C PRO A 282 10.99 41.20 33.44
N ALA A 283 11.75 40.13 33.70
CA ALA A 283 11.64 39.12 34.78
C ALA A 283 10.65 37.95 34.50
N SER A 284 10.94 36.69 34.81
CA SER A 284 11.85 36.10 35.78
C SER A 284 12.28 34.70 35.31
N VAL A 285 13.54 34.37 35.59
CA VAL A 285 14.20 33.07 35.36
C VAL A 285 13.58 32.01 36.27
N ALA A 286 13.15 30.89 35.69
CA ALA A 286 13.07 29.59 36.35
C ALA A 286 13.84 28.59 35.46
N GLN A 287 15.03 28.21 35.91
CA GLN A 287 15.86 27.18 35.29
C GLN A 287 15.13 25.84 35.35
N LEU A 288 14.75 25.31 34.19
CA LEU A 288 14.45 23.89 33.97
C LEU A 288 15.51 23.36 33.02
N ASN A 289 16.30 22.42 33.52
CA ASN A 289 17.37 21.74 32.78
C ASN A 289 16.76 20.94 31.62
N ALA A 290 16.65 21.57 30.45
CA ALA A 290 16.40 20.88 29.19
C ALA A 290 17.71 20.24 28.73
N ILE A 291 17.66 18.94 28.45
CA ILE A 291 18.73 18.22 27.76
C ILE A 291 18.90 18.91 26.41
N SER A 292 20.05 19.55 26.22
CA SER A 292 20.38 20.22 24.96
C SER A 292 20.84 19.17 23.96
N PHE A 293 20.13 19.02 22.85
CA PHE A 293 20.45 18.11 21.76
C PHE A 293 21.53 18.74 20.85
N PRO A 294 22.73 18.18 20.72
CA PRO A 294 23.73 18.64 19.76
C PRO A 294 23.75 17.70 18.55
N ASP A 295 22.73 17.78 17.69
CA ASP A 295 22.70 16.98 16.44
C ASP A 295 22.17 17.79 15.24
N SER A 296 22.44 19.11 15.23
CA SER A 296 22.22 19.93 14.02
C SER A 296 23.40 20.85 13.77
N GLU A 297 24.53 20.27 13.37
CA GLU A 297 25.50 21.00 12.55
C GLU A 297 24.94 21.05 11.12
N MET A 298 24.26 22.14 10.79
CA MET A 298 23.84 22.47 9.42
C MET A 298 25.02 23.08 8.65
N PRO A 299 25.52 22.47 7.56
CA PRO A 299 26.24 23.22 6.55
C PRO A 299 25.23 23.99 5.70
N SER A 300 25.46 25.30 5.58
CA SER A 300 24.70 26.22 4.75
C SER A 300 24.73 25.84 3.27
N ASN A 301 23.66 25.19 2.78
CA ASN A 301 23.08 25.21 1.41
C ASN A 301 22.20 23.98 1.09
N ASP A 302 21.95 23.07 2.04
CA ASP A 302 21.27 21.80 1.74
C ASP A 302 19.74 21.97 1.68
N VAL A 303 19.17 22.02 0.47
CA VAL A 303 17.72 22.00 0.27
C VAL A 303 17.26 20.56 0.48
N SER A 304 16.94 20.20 1.72
CA SER A 304 16.34 18.89 2.03
C SER A 304 15.02 18.74 1.27
N CYS A 305 14.92 17.75 0.38
CA CYS A 305 13.71 17.54 -0.42
C CYS A 305 12.75 16.57 0.27
N THR A 306 11.48 16.97 0.43
CA THR A 306 10.41 16.08 0.91
C THR A 306 9.55 15.59 -0.25
N PHE A 307 9.36 14.27 -0.36
CA PHE A 307 8.50 13.68 -1.40
C PHE A 307 7.86 12.36 -0.95
N THR A 308 6.86 11.91 -1.72
CA THR A 308 6.30 10.55 -1.59
C THR A 308 7.02 9.57 -2.49
N VAL A 309 7.03 8.28 -2.14
CA VAL A 309 7.65 7.23 -2.97
C VAL A 309 7.06 7.19 -4.39
N ILE A 310 5.73 7.28 -4.51
CA ILE A 310 5.06 7.36 -5.80
C ILE A 310 5.39 8.66 -6.56
N GLY A 311 5.59 9.76 -5.83
CA GLY A 311 6.04 11.04 -6.36
C GLY A 311 7.43 10.93 -6.99
N ALA A 312 8.40 10.35 -6.30
CA ALA A 312 9.74 10.09 -6.82
C ALA A 312 9.70 9.25 -8.12
N VAL A 313 8.95 8.16 -8.11
CA VAL A 313 8.81 7.27 -9.28
C VAL A 313 8.20 8.00 -10.49
N ARG A 314 7.14 8.78 -10.27
CA ARG A 314 6.50 9.57 -11.34
C ARG A 314 7.41 10.69 -11.83
N PHE A 315 8.15 11.33 -10.93
CA PHE A 315 9.12 12.37 -11.24
C PHE A 315 10.23 11.85 -12.15
N LEU A 316 10.85 10.72 -11.79
CA LEU A 316 11.92 10.11 -12.60
C LEU A 316 11.43 9.81 -14.02
N ASP A 317 10.28 9.16 -14.17
CA ASP A 317 9.72 8.85 -15.48
C ASP A 317 9.26 10.09 -16.27
N HIS A 318 8.81 11.16 -15.59
CA HIS A 318 8.41 12.40 -16.26
C HIS A 318 9.60 13.01 -17.00
N PHE A 319 10.78 12.96 -16.37
CA PHE A 319 12.03 13.46 -16.94
C PHE A 319 12.82 12.42 -17.75
N ALA A 320 12.20 11.28 -18.07
CA ALA A 320 12.85 10.19 -18.81
C ALA A 320 13.52 10.62 -20.12
N GLY A 321 12.92 11.56 -20.83
CA GLY A 321 13.49 12.12 -22.05
C GLY A 321 14.82 12.86 -21.86
N LEU A 322 15.07 13.43 -20.68
CA LEU A 322 16.29 14.23 -20.40
C LEU A 322 17.53 13.36 -20.24
N TYR A 323 17.39 12.18 -19.63
CA TYR A 323 18.48 11.21 -19.46
C TYR A 323 18.48 10.12 -20.55
N GLY A 324 17.82 10.37 -21.68
CA GLY A 324 17.88 9.50 -22.87
C GLY A 324 16.91 8.32 -22.88
N ASN A 325 16.03 8.17 -21.89
CA ASN A 325 15.01 7.13 -21.84
C ASN A 325 13.68 7.59 -22.48
N ARG A 326 13.52 7.40 -23.79
CA ARG A 326 12.32 7.86 -24.53
C ARG A 326 11.15 6.89 -24.37
N LEU A 327 10.32 7.11 -23.36
CA LEU A 327 9.06 6.37 -23.17
C LEU A 327 7.99 6.79 -24.19
N SER A 328 7.53 5.84 -25.01
CA SER A 328 6.40 6.02 -25.94
C SER A 328 5.08 6.21 -25.21
N ALA A 329 4.06 6.77 -25.88
CA ALA A 329 2.72 6.93 -25.29
C ALA A 329 2.12 5.58 -24.84
N THR A 330 2.32 4.52 -25.63
CA THR A 330 1.89 3.16 -25.28
C THR A 330 2.62 2.64 -24.05
N ALA A 331 3.94 2.83 -23.98
CA ALA A 331 4.75 2.42 -22.84
C ALA A 331 4.31 3.15 -21.54
N ARG A 332 3.99 4.44 -21.62
CA ARG A 332 3.45 5.20 -20.48
C ARG A 332 2.13 4.63 -20.00
N ARG A 333 1.18 4.39 -20.92
CA ARG A 333 -0.12 3.77 -20.58
C ARG A 333 0.04 2.39 -19.94
N GLN A 334 0.93 1.55 -20.47
CA GLN A 334 1.24 0.24 -19.90
C GLN A 334 1.84 0.36 -18.48
N SER A 335 2.79 1.29 -18.29
CA SER A 335 3.42 1.54 -17.00
C SER A 335 2.43 2.05 -15.94
N ASP A 336 1.50 2.94 -16.33
CA ASP A 336 0.45 3.44 -15.46
C ASP A 336 -0.58 2.34 -15.11
N ALA A 337 -0.95 1.51 -16.08
CA ALA A 337 -1.86 0.37 -15.85
C ALA A 337 -1.25 -0.64 -14.88
N ALA A 338 0.04 -0.97 -15.05
CA ALA A 338 0.77 -1.86 -14.14
C ALA A 338 0.81 -1.29 -12.72
N LEU A 339 1.20 -0.02 -12.57
CA LEU A 339 1.25 0.62 -11.26
C LEU A 339 -0.12 0.66 -10.60
N LYS A 340 -1.17 1.12 -11.30
CA LYS A 340 -2.55 1.16 -10.76
C LYS A 340 -3.05 -0.22 -10.32
N SER A 341 -2.82 -1.25 -11.14
CA SER A 341 -3.25 -2.62 -10.81
C SER A 341 -2.57 -3.12 -9.55
N VAL A 342 -1.27 -2.90 -9.40
CA VAL A 342 -0.52 -3.36 -8.21
C VAL A 342 -0.90 -2.56 -6.97
N LEU A 343 -1.07 -1.24 -7.07
CA LEU A 343 -1.54 -0.41 -5.94
C LEU A 343 -2.89 -0.90 -5.42
N ARG A 344 -3.80 -1.25 -6.33
CA ARG A 344 -5.09 -1.85 -5.99
C ARG A 344 -4.92 -3.18 -5.26
N THR A 345 -4.15 -4.11 -5.82
CA THR A 345 -3.90 -5.42 -5.18
C THR A 345 -3.24 -5.28 -3.81
N PHE A 346 -2.23 -4.40 -3.71
CA PHE A 346 -1.54 -4.12 -2.46
C PHE A 346 -2.49 -3.60 -1.39
N SER A 347 -3.41 -2.72 -1.76
CA SER A 347 -4.38 -2.14 -0.83
C SER A 347 -5.44 -3.15 -0.40
N LEU A 348 -5.90 -4.00 -1.33
CA LEU A 348 -6.89 -5.06 -1.03
C LEU A 348 -6.40 -6.06 0.02
N GLN A 349 -5.09 -6.30 0.12
CA GLN A 349 -4.54 -7.21 1.13
C GLN A 349 -4.77 -6.70 2.56
N TRP A 350 -5.01 -5.41 2.75
CA TRP A 350 -5.22 -4.79 4.06
C TRP A 350 -6.68 -4.69 4.45
N LEU A 351 -7.60 -5.16 3.60
CA LEU A 351 -9.02 -5.20 3.93
C LEU A 351 -9.31 -6.21 5.05
N PRO A 352 -10.36 -5.98 5.86
CA PRO A 352 -10.77 -6.91 6.91
C PRO A 352 -11.08 -8.30 6.34
N SER A 353 -10.59 -9.34 7.02
CA SER A 353 -10.90 -10.74 6.70
C SER A 353 -12.22 -11.18 7.32
N GLU A 354 -12.70 -10.59 8.42
CA GLU A 354 -13.98 -10.90 9.07
C GLU A 354 -14.66 -9.60 9.54
N SER A 355 -15.99 -9.52 9.50
CA SER A 355 -16.75 -8.38 10.05
C SER A 355 -16.92 -8.54 11.56
N THR A 356 -16.20 -7.75 12.34
CA THR A 356 -16.22 -7.76 13.83
C THR A 356 -17.44 -7.06 14.46
N SER A 357 -18.59 -7.02 13.78
CA SER A 357 -19.82 -6.43 14.32
C SER A 357 -20.98 -7.44 14.26
N ALA A 358 -21.40 -7.92 15.43
CA ALA A 358 -22.63 -8.71 15.59
C ALA A 358 -23.90 -7.91 15.24
N ALA A 359 -23.78 -6.57 15.10
CA ALA A 359 -24.87 -5.70 14.69
C ALA A 359 -25.15 -5.77 13.18
N ASP A 360 -24.13 -6.09 12.35
CA ASP A 360 -24.29 -6.21 10.89
C ASP A 360 -24.87 -7.56 10.45
N SER A 361 -24.82 -8.59 11.31
CA SER A 361 -25.42 -9.90 11.03
C SER A 361 -26.94 -9.85 10.87
N ILE A 362 -27.60 -8.80 11.39
CA ILE A 362 -29.08 -8.68 11.34
C ILE A 362 -29.56 -8.09 9.99
N LEU A 363 -28.69 -7.43 9.21
CA LEU A 363 -29.04 -6.87 7.90
C LEU A 363 -28.63 -7.76 6.71
N GLN A 364 -27.87 -8.83 6.95
CA GLN A 364 -27.20 -9.59 5.89
C GLN A 364 -28.00 -10.79 5.34
N ASP A 365 -29.14 -11.12 5.95
CA ASP A 365 -29.91 -12.31 5.57
C ASP A 365 -30.88 -12.10 4.38
N SER A 366 -30.89 -10.93 3.73
CA SER A 366 -31.93 -10.61 2.74
C SER A 366 -31.50 -10.51 1.27
N ILE A 367 -30.23 -10.65 0.88
CA ILE A 367 -29.85 -10.71 -0.55
C ILE A 367 -28.64 -11.66 -0.76
N HIS A 368 -28.94 -12.92 -1.12
CA HIS A 368 -28.05 -13.92 -1.74
C HIS A 368 -26.57 -13.99 -1.28
N GLY A 369 -26.34 -14.56 -0.09
CA GLY A 369 -25.57 -15.80 0.07
C GLY A 369 -24.05 -15.85 -0.14
N ILE A 370 -23.29 -14.75 0.00
CA ILE A 370 -21.83 -14.83 0.17
C ILE A 370 -21.42 -13.95 1.37
N PRO A 371 -20.75 -14.50 2.40
CA PRO A 371 -20.20 -13.71 3.50
C PRO A 371 -19.23 -12.62 3.00
N THR A 372 -19.27 -11.42 3.55
CA THR A 372 -18.38 -10.28 3.19
C THR A 372 -16.89 -10.62 3.27
N SER A 373 -16.50 -11.47 4.22
CA SER A 373 -15.16 -12.08 4.35
C SER A 373 -14.70 -12.74 3.05
N GLU A 374 -15.56 -13.56 2.45
CA GLU A 374 -15.27 -14.33 1.25
C GLU A 374 -15.23 -13.40 0.02
N ALA A 375 -16.02 -12.33 0.02
CA ALA A 375 -15.98 -11.31 -1.02
C ALA A 375 -14.65 -10.54 -1.07
N SER A 376 -14.11 -10.11 0.08
CA SER A 376 -12.82 -9.41 0.16
C SER A 376 -11.66 -10.30 -0.28
N LYS A 377 -11.64 -11.57 0.17
CA LYS A 377 -10.64 -12.56 -0.25
C LYS A 377 -10.69 -12.84 -1.75
N ASN A 378 -11.89 -13.03 -2.30
CA ASN A 378 -12.07 -13.25 -3.74
C ASN A 378 -11.63 -12.03 -4.58
N ALA A 379 -11.97 -10.81 -4.13
CA ALA A 379 -11.54 -9.58 -4.81
C ALA A 379 -10.00 -9.42 -4.80
N PHE A 380 -9.36 -9.76 -3.68
CA PHE A 380 -7.91 -9.80 -3.58
C PHE A 380 -7.29 -10.81 -4.55
N TYR A 381 -7.82 -12.03 -4.63
CA TYR A 381 -7.34 -13.06 -5.54
C TYR A 381 -7.43 -12.63 -7.01
N ASP A 382 -8.61 -12.19 -7.44
CA ASP A 382 -8.84 -11.74 -8.82
C ASP A 382 -7.89 -10.60 -9.17
N SER A 383 -7.75 -9.62 -8.27
CA SER A 383 -6.83 -8.49 -8.46
C SER A 383 -5.37 -8.94 -8.50
N TRP A 384 -4.97 -9.92 -7.69
CA TRP A 384 -3.60 -10.43 -7.65
C TRP A 384 -3.20 -11.12 -8.95
N PHE A 385 -4.07 -11.98 -9.49
CA PHE A 385 -3.83 -12.64 -10.77
C PHE A 385 -3.81 -11.64 -11.93
N GLN A 386 -4.72 -10.66 -11.90
CA GLN A 386 -4.74 -9.58 -12.90
C GLN A 386 -3.46 -8.73 -12.86
N ALA A 387 -3.02 -8.33 -11.66
CA ALA A 387 -1.78 -7.55 -11.50
C ALA A 387 -0.57 -8.33 -12.01
N ARG A 388 -0.49 -9.63 -11.71
CA ARG A 388 0.56 -10.51 -12.21
C ARG A 388 0.60 -10.54 -13.74
N GLU A 389 -0.56 -10.66 -14.40
CA GLU A 389 -0.65 -10.66 -15.86
C GLU A 389 -0.20 -9.32 -16.46
N ILE A 390 -0.71 -8.21 -15.92
CA ILE A 390 -0.36 -6.86 -16.39
C ILE A 390 1.14 -6.59 -16.22
N ILE A 391 1.73 -6.96 -15.08
CA ILE A 391 3.19 -6.85 -14.89
C ILE A 391 3.91 -7.68 -15.95
N SER A 392 3.47 -8.91 -16.21
CA SER A 392 4.08 -9.77 -17.23
C SER A 392 4.09 -9.13 -18.62
N GLN A 393 3.03 -8.41 -18.98
CA GLN A 393 2.93 -7.68 -20.23
C GLN A 393 3.79 -6.40 -20.24
N ALA A 394 4.02 -5.79 -19.08
CA ALA A 394 4.77 -4.54 -18.92
C ALA A 394 6.27 -4.73 -18.65
N GLN A 395 6.78 -5.96 -18.44
CA GLN A 395 8.17 -6.22 -18.03
C GLN A 395 9.23 -5.59 -18.97
N SER A 396 8.95 -5.51 -20.27
CA SER A 396 9.88 -4.95 -21.25
C SER A 396 9.93 -3.42 -21.23
N VAL A 397 9.01 -2.75 -20.54
CA VAL A 397 8.93 -1.30 -20.46
C VAL A 397 9.92 -0.78 -19.41
N ARG A 398 10.92 -0.02 -19.87
CA ARG A 398 11.95 0.63 -19.02
C ARG A 398 11.41 1.87 -18.31
N SER A 399 10.55 1.67 -17.32
CA SER A 399 9.89 2.72 -16.55
C SER A 399 10.05 2.48 -15.05
N PHE A 400 10.29 3.55 -14.29
CA PHE A 400 10.32 3.49 -12.83
C PHE A 400 8.97 3.10 -12.25
N ARG A 401 7.83 3.44 -12.90
CA ARG A 401 6.51 2.94 -12.49
C ARG A 401 6.43 1.43 -12.55
N VAL A 402 6.97 0.80 -13.60
CA VAL A 402 7.00 -0.66 -13.73
C VAL A 402 7.95 -1.28 -12.70
N VAL A 403 9.13 -0.69 -12.50
CA VAL A 403 10.07 -1.12 -11.45
C VAL A 403 9.39 -1.08 -10.09
N TYR A 404 8.77 0.03 -9.71
CA TYR A 404 8.09 0.18 -8.44
C TYR A 404 6.90 -0.77 -8.30
N ALA A 405 6.11 -0.97 -9.37
CA ALA A 405 5.03 -1.95 -9.40
C ALA A 405 5.55 -3.37 -9.14
N ILE A 406 6.67 -3.77 -9.74
CA ILE A 406 7.31 -5.07 -9.46
C ILE A 406 7.75 -5.16 -8.00
N LEU A 407 8.47 -4.16 -7.49
CA LEU A 407 8.96 -4.15 -6.11
C LEU A 407 7.83 -4.21 -5.07
N LEU A 408 6.72 -3.53 -5.34
CA LEU A 408 5.53 -3.55 -4.50
C LEU A 408 4.82 -4.90 -4.59
N PHE A 409 4.62 -5.43 -5.80
CA PHE A 409 3.96 -6.72 -6.04
C PHE A 409 4.71 -7.88 -5.38
N CYS A 410 6.04 -7.89 -5.40
CA CYS A 410 6.85 -8.88 -4.71
C CYS A 410 6.72 -8.83 -3.17
N GLY A 411 6.21 -7.72 -2.62
CA GLY A 411 5.91 -7.58 -1.20
C GLY A 411 4.46 -7.92 -0.82
N ILE A 412 3.57 -8.19 -1.79
CA ILE A 412 2.18 -8.59 -1.55
C ILE A 412 2.15 -10.07 -1.17
N THR A 413 1.36 -10.43 -0.15
CA THR A 413 1.17 -11.84 0.22
C THR A 413 0.69 -12.65 -0.98
N ILE A 414 1.36 -13.76 -1.27
CA ILE A 414 0.94 -14.65 -2.36
C ILE A 414 -0.33 -15.38 -1.88
N PRO A 415 -1.44 -15.42 -2.64
CA PRO A 415 -2.62 -16.24 -2.33
C PRO A 415 -2.25 -17.70 -2.06
N ALA A 416 -2.73 -18.33 -0.98
CA ALA A 416 -2.40 -19.71 -0.60
C ALA A 416 -2.58 -20.71 -1.74
N LYS A 417 -3.61 -20.51 -2.57
CA LYS A 417 -3.95 -21.31 -3.75
C LYS A 417 -3.03 -21.09 -4.97
N ALA A 418 -2.17 -20.08 -4.97
CA ALA A 418 -1.29 -19.75 -6.08
C ALA A 418 0.09 -20.44 -5.96
N PRO A 419 0.73 -20.82 -7.09
CA PRO A 419 2.05 -21.46 -7.09
C PRO A 419 3.15 -20.49 -6.64
N VAL A 420 3.97 -20.94 -5.68
CA VAL A 420 4.98 -20.13 -4.96
C VAL A 420 6.08 -19.56 -5.87
N GLU A 421 6.38 -20.23 -6.99
CA GLU A 421 7.46 -19.86 -7.91
C GLU A 421 7.15 -18.65 -8.79
N SER A 422 5.90 -18.19 -8.81
CA SER A 422 5.42 -17.23 -9.81
C SER A 422 5.86 -15.78 -9.59
N ALA A 423 6.01 -15.32 -8.35
CA ALA A 423 6.34 -13.92 -8.03
C ALA A 423 7.85 -13.59 -8.15
N ARG A 424 8.72 -14.60 -8.01
CA ARG A 424 10.17 -14.40 -7.86
C ARG A 424 10.88 -13.98 -9.15
N LYS A 425 10.40 -14.48 -10.31
CA LYS A 425 10.97 -14.12 -11.62
C LYS A 425 10.78 -12.65 -11.96
N PHE A 426 9.72 -12.03 -11.43
CA PHE A 426 9.47 -10.60 -11.63
C PHE A 426 10.53 -9.74 -10.94
N LEU A 427 10.93 -10.10 -9.71
CA LEU A 427 11.89 -9.32 -8.93
C LEU A 427 13.22 -9.15 -9.68
N ASP A 428 13.82 -10.23 -10.17
CA ASP A 428 15.09 -10.19 -10.92
C ASP A 428 15.00 -9.28 -12.15
N SER A 429 13.88 -9.35 -12.88
CA SER A 429 13.62 -8.48 -14.03
C SER A 429 13.50 -7.00 -13.62
N GLY A 430 12.77 -6.72 -12.53
CA GLY A 430 12.62 -5.38 -11.97
C GLY A 430 13.94 -4.77 -11.51
N LEU A 431 14.78 -5.55 -10.81
CA LEU A 431 16.11 -5.12 -10.36
C LEU A 431 17.05 -4.87 -11.53
N GLN A 432 17.02 -5.70 -12.57
CA GLN A 432 17.81 -5.47 -13.79
C GLN A 432 17.40 -4.18 -14.49
N SER A 433 16.09 -3.91 -14.58
CA SER A 433 15.56 -2.66 -15.14
C SER A 433 15.99 -1.45 -14.30
N LEU A 434 15.91 -1.56 -12.97
CA LEU A 434 16.38 -0.54 -12.02
C LEU A 434 17.87 -0.21 -12.22
N CYS A 435 18.75 -1.21 -12.32
CA CYS A 435 20.18 -0.99 -12.58
C CYS A 435 20.40 -0.22 -13.89
N SER A 436 19.72 -0.62 -14.96
CA SER A 436 19.85 0.04 -16.27
C SER A 436 19.38 1.50 -16.26
N LEU A 437 18.31 1.81 -15.52
CA LEU A 437 17.79 3.16 -15.38
C LEU A 437 18.66 4.02 -14.45
N ASN A 438 19.23 3.40 -13.40
CA ASN A 438 20.17 4.05 -12.48
C ASN A 438 21.40 4.56 -13.24
N GLU A 439 22.00 3.77 -14.13
CA GLU A 439 23.14 4.18 -14.95
C GLU A 439 22.85 5.44 -15.78
N LEU A 440 21.68 5.49 -16.44
CA LEU A 440 21.28 6.64 -17.26
C LEU A 440 21.15 7.93 -16.44
N ILE A 441 20.52 7.86 -15.28
CA ILE A 441 20.35 9.04 -14.42
C ILE A 441 21.70 9.48 -13.84
N ARG A 442 22.54 8.56 -13.36
CA ARG A 442 23.86 8.91 -12.81
C ARG A 442 24.73 9.62 -13.85
N GLN A 443 24.71 9.17 -15.10
CA GLN A 443 25.38 9.85 -16.22
C GLN A 443 24.81 11.25 -16.47
N HIS A 444 23.49 11.40 -16.42
CA HIS A 444 22.83 12.70 -16.59
C HIS A 444 23.15 13.67 -15.44
N CYS A 445 23.11 13.21 -14.19
CA CYS A 445 23.51 13.99 -13.01
C CYS A 445 24.97 14.45 -13.10
N HIS A 446 25.88 13.59 -13.57
CA HIS A 446 27.27 13.99 -13.82
C HIS A 446 27.38 15.13 -14.86
N THR A 447 26.51 15.14 -15.86
CA THR A 447 26.46 16.20 -16.88
C THR A 447 25.90 17.51 -16.32
N LEU A 448 24.92 17.44 -15.42
CA LEU A 448 24.32 18.61 -14.76
C LEU A 448 25.26 19.26 -13.72
N GLY A 449 26.13 18.46 -13.10
CA GLY A 449 27.06 18.89 -12.07
C GLY A 449 26.43 19.01 -10.68
N ALA A 450 27.29 19.01 -9.65
CA ALA A 450 26.89 18.91 -8.24
C ALA A 450 26.10 20.10 -7.70
N HIS A 451 26.11 21.25 -8.37
CA HIS A 451 25.37 22.45 -7.96
C HIS A 451 23.95 22.55 -8.57
N SER A 452 23.57 21.60 -9.42
CA SER A 452 22.24 21.60 -10.04
C SER A 452 21.18 21.06 -9.08
N ILE A 453 20.15 21.87 -8.83
CA ILE A 453 18.98 21.47 -8.04
C ILE A 453 18.32 20.21 -8.64
N TYR A 454 18.23 20.14 -9.98
CA TYR A 454 17.67 18.97 -10.66
C TYR A 454 18.53 17.72 -10.48
N SER A 455 19.87 17.87 -10.43
CA SER A 455 20.76 16.75 -10.10
C SER A 455 20.46 16.22 -8.69
N GLY A 456 20.31 17.12 -7.71
CA GLY A 456 19.96 16.75 -6.34
C GLY A 456 18.61 16.03 -6.23
N LEU A 457 17.57 16.54 -6.91
CA LEU A 457 16.24 15.93 -6.92
C LEU A 457 16.21 14.55 -7.61
N LEU A 458 16.91 14.42 -8.74
CA LEU A 458 17.05 13.15 -9.47
C LEU A 458 17.80 12.13 -8.63
N GLU A 459 18.90 12.52 -7.99
CA GLU A 459 19.68 11.65 -7.10
C GLU A 459 18.87 11.22 -5.88
N ALA A 460 18.20 12.15 -5.19
CA ALA A 460 17.36 11.83 -4.04
C ALA A 460 16.25 10.84 -4.41
N SER A 461 15.53 11.10 -5.51
CA SER A 461 14.46 10.23 -6.01
C SER A 461 15.00 8.84 -6.40
N LEU A 462 16.14 8.80 -7.10
CA LEU A 462 16.79 7.56 -7.51
C LEU A 462 17.29 6.77 -6.32
N ASN A 463 17.93 7.41 -5.34
CA ASN A 463 18.45 6.78 -4.14
C ASN A 463 17.32 6.12 -3.35
N ALA A 464 16.17 6.79 -3.19
CA ALA A 464 15.01 6.22 -2.51
C ALA A 464 14.46 4.98 -3.24
N VAL A 465 14.30 5.03 -4.57
CA VAL A 465 13.81 3.89 -5.36
C VAL A 465 14.83 2.75 -5.39
N HIS A 466 16.11 3.06 -5.55
CA HIS A 466 17.20 2.08 -5.57
C HIS A 466 17.30 1.33 -4.24
N TRP A 467 17.17 2.08 -3.13
CA TRP A 467 17.16 1.50 -1.79
C TRP A 467 15.93 0.64 -1.54
N GLY A 468 14.74 1.06 -1.97
CA GLY A 468 13.56 0.20 -1.98
C GLY A 468 13.77 -1.12 -2.76
N GLY A 469 14.49 -1.05 -3.88
CA GLY A 469 14.94 -2.22 -4.63
C GLY A 469 15.88 -3.12 -3.82
N TYR A 470 16.87 -2.55 -3.15
CA TYR A 470 17.82 -3.27 -2.30
C TYR A 470 17.12 -3.97 -1.13
N ILE A 471 16.21 -3.31 -0.42
CA ILE A 471 15.47 -3.92 0.69
C ILE A 471 14.67 -5.14 0.20
N ARG A 472 14.05 -5.06 -0.98
CA ARG A 472 13.31 -6.19 -1.57
C ARG A 472 14.23 -7.33 -2.00
N ASP A 473 15.37 -7.00 -2.58
CA ASP A 473 16.41 -7.97 -2.94
C ASP A 473 16.96 -8.70 -1.71
N LEU A 474 17.21 -7.95 -0.63
CA LEU A 474 17.66 -8.46 0.66
C LEU A 474 16.62 -9.39 1.29
N GLY A 475 15.38 -8.95 1.44
CA GLY A 475 14.31 -9.76 2.05
C GLY A 475 14.03 -11.07 1.29
N ALA A 476 14.04 -11.02 -0.05
CA ALA A 476 13.87 -12.22 -0.87
C ALA A 476 15.06 -13.18 -0.72
N SER A 477 16.28 -12.67 -0.66
CA SER A 477 17.50 -13.48 -0.53
C SER A 477 17.70 -14.00 0.89
N LEU A 478 17.19 -13.30 1.90
CA LEU A 478 17.22 -13.75 3.29
C LEU A 478 16.30 -14.96 3.49
N THR A 479 15.08 -14.92 2.95
CA THR A 479 14.05 -15.95 3.14
C THR A 479 14.09 -17.11 2.14
N THR A 480 14.99 -17.06 1.14
CA THR A 480 15.13 -18.11 0.10
C THR A 480 16.59 -18.39 -0.24
N ASN A 481 16.88 -19.40 -1.05
CA ASN A 481 18.26 -19.70 -1.52
C ASN A 481 18.68 -18.84 -2.72
N ARG A 482 18.00 -17.72 -2.96
CA ARG A 482 18.31 -16.79 -4.05
C ARG A 482 19.46 -15.86 -3.59
N PRO A 483 20.51 -15.65 -4.40
CA PRO A 483 21.52 -14.64 -4.11
C PRO A 483 21.00 -13.22 -4.36
N CYS A 484 21.51 -12.24 -3.62
CA CYS A 484 21.23 -10.83 -3.92
C CYS A 484 21.84 -10.43 -5.28
N ARG A 485 21.13 -9.57 -6.01
CA ARG A 485 21.54 -9.05 -7.32
C ARG A 485 22.16 -7.66 -7.25
N LEU A 486 21.76 -6.86 -6.27
CA LEU A 486 22.30 -5.52 -6.07
C LEU A 486 23.62 -5.58 -5.28
N PRO A 487 24.54 -4.62 -5.54
CA PRO A 487 25.83 -4.59 -4.87
C PRO A 487 25.67 -4.34 -3.37
N ILE A 488 26.74 -4.57 -2.61
CA ILE A 488 26.78 -4.21 -1.20
C ILE A 488 26.91 -2.68 -1.12
N PRO A 489 26.03 -1.98 -0.39
CA PRO A 489 26.16 -0.53 -0.20
C PRO A 489 27.42 -0.20 0.62
N GLY A 490 28.00 0.96 0.40
CA GLY A 490 29.19 1.39 1.14
C GLY A 490 28.85 1.74 2.59
N HIS A 491 29.48 1.06 3.56
CA HIS A 491 29.37 1.36 4.99
C HIS A 491 30.28 2.53 5.37
N SER A 492 29.97 3.72 4.85
CA SER A 492 30.75 4.95 5.09
C SER A 492 29.96 6.05 5.78
N LYS A 493 28.64 5.88 5.91
CA LYS A 493 27.76 6.82 6.60
C LYS A 493 27.96 6.65 8.11
N VAL A 494 28.48 7.69 8.76
CA VAL A 494 28.55 7.72 10.23
C VAL A 494 27.12 7.87 10.76
N LEU A 495 26.53 6.77 11.23
CA LEU A 495 25.15 6.76 11.68
C LEU A 495 24.99 7.39 13.08
N PHE A 496 26.04 7.34 13.91
CA PHE A 496 26.01 7.84 15.29
C PHE A 496 27.21 8.70 15.63
N SER A 497 26.95 9.86 16.22
CA SER A 497 27.95 10.75 16.82
C SER A 497 28.32 10.28 18.23
N THR A 498 29.56 10.53 18.64
CA THR A 498 29.98 10.36 20.04
C THR A 498 29.15 11.28 20.94
N GLY A 499 28.44 10.72 21.93
CA GLY A 499 27.53 11.48 22.79
C GLY A 499 26.05 11.45 22.36
N SER A 500 25.69 10.62 21.38
CA SER A 500 24.28 10.38 21.04
C SER A 500 23.50 9.78 22.22
N VAL A 501 22.17 9.98 22.23
CA VAL A 501 21.24 9.45 23.24
C VAL A 501 21.42 7.94 23.43
N LEU A 502 21.64 7.20 22.34
CA LEU A 502 21.91 5.76 22.37
C LEU A 502 23.12 5.41 23.26
N SER A 503 24.16 6.24 23.26
CA SER A 503 25.39 6.00 24.03
C SER A 503 25.37 6.56 25.46
N THR A 504 24.56 7.59 25.73
CA THR A 504 24.55 8.30 27.02
C THR A 504 23.43 7.86 27.95
N PHE A 505 22.34 7.33 27.39
CA PHE A 505 21.19 6.89 28.18
C PHE A 505 21.39 5.46 28.69
N ASP A 506 20.97 5.22 29.93
CA ASP A 506 20.97 3.88 30.52
C ASP A 506 19.71 3.11 30.12
N TRP A 507 19.81 2.37 29.02
CA TRP A 507 18.72 1.54 28.49
C TRP A 507 18.37 0.33 29.36
N THR A 508 19.11 0.06 30.45
CA THR A 508 18.79 -1.06 31.33
C THR A 508 17.77 -0.70 32.41
N ASN A 509 17.46 0.59 32.57
CA ASN A 509 16.55 1.09 33.61
C ASN A 509 15.16 1.41 33.05
N ASP A 510 14.29 0.40 33.02
CA ASP A 510 12.91 0.50 32.49
C ASP A 510 12.02 1.49 33.27
N HIS A 511 12.39 1.88 34.48
CA HIS A 511 11.60 2.81 35.30
C HIS A 511 11.83 4.29 34.94
N CYS A 512 12.91 4.60 34.23
CA CYS A 512 13.23 5.97 33.83
C CYS A 512 12.72 6.24 32.41
N PHE A 513 11.84 7.22 32.22
CA PHE A 513 11.38 7.66 30.89
C PHE A 513 11.36 9.20 30.84
N PRO A 514 12.49 9.82 30.47
CA PRO A 514 12.60 11.27 30.44
C PRO A 514 11.69 11.88 29.36
N PRO A 515 11.14 13.09 29.59
CA PRO A 515 10.38 13.82 28.58
C PRO A 515 11.22 14.05 27.32
N GLY A 516 10.63 13.79 26.15
CA GLY A 516 11.31 13.94 24.85
C GLY A 516 12.19 12.77 24.42
N LEU A 517 12.32 11.69 25.22
CA LEU A 517 13.04 10.49 24.80
C LEU A 517 12.41 9.85 23.56
N ASP A 518 11.07 9.80 23.54
CA ASP A 518 10.29 9.17 22.48
C ASP A 518 10.57 9.78 21.09
N ASP A 519 10.82 11.08 21.03
CA ASP A 519 11.13 11.81 19.78
C ASP A 519 12.39 11.27 19.09
N SER A 520 13.30 10.67 19.84
CA SER A 520 14.56 10.11 19.33
C SER A 520 14.46 8.64 18.91
N ILE A 521 13.49 7.89 19.44
CA ILE A 521 13.43 6.42 19.29
C ILE A 521 13.28 6.01 17.83
N ALA A 522 12.36 6.64 17.10
CA ALA A 522 12.15 6.32 15.67
C ALA A 522 13.41 6.55 14.82
N SER A 523 14.18 7.61 15.11
CA SER A 523 15.46 7.89 14.42
C SER A 523 16.55 6.89 14.80
N ILE A 524 16.64 6.51 16.08
CA ILE A 524 17.56 5.44 16.53
C ILE A 524 17.23 4.14 15.83
N CYS A 525 15.94 3.77 15.72
CA CYS A 525 15.51 2.59 14.98
C CYS A 525 15.91 2.63 13.50
N GLN A 526 15.74 3.77 12.80
CA GLN A 526 16.17 3.91 11.40
C GLN A 526 17.67 3.63 11.23
N LYS A 527 18.49 4.18 12.12
CA LYS A 527 19.95 3.97 12.09
C LYS A 527 20.32 2.52 12.43
N ALA A 528 19.64 1.92 13.41
CA ALA A 528 19.80 0.49 13.73
C ALA A 528 19.39 -0.42 12.55
N VAL A 529 18.32 -0.07 11.83
CA VAL A 529 17.89 -0.76 10.61
C VAL A 529 18.98 -0.73 9.53
N ALA A 530 19.68 0.40 9.35
CA ALA A 530 20.77 0.48 8.38
C ALA A 530 21.92 -0.46 8.73
N GLU A 531 22.35 -0.49 10.00
CA GLU A 531 23.35 -1.46 10.48
C GLU A 531 22.88 -2.90 10.32
N ALA A 532 21.62 -3.18 10.67
CA ALA A 532 21.03 -4.50 10.50
C ALA A 532 21.06 -4.93 9.04
N PHE A 533 20.65 -4.09 8.08
CA PHE A 533 20.68 -4.42 6.65
C PHE A 533 22.09 -4.69 6.11
N TYR A 534 23.11 -4.03 6.64
CA TYR A 534 24.49 -4.34 6.29
C TYR A 534 24.90 -5.72 6.79
N ILE A 535 24.56 -6.08 8.04
CA ILE A 535 24.88 -7.40 8.61
C ILE A 535 24.06 -8.50 7.92
N CYS A 536 22.78 -8.27 7.63
CA CYS A 536 21.95 -9.21 6.88
C CYS A 536 22.56 -9.56 5.52
N ARG A 537 23.25 -8.62 4.88
CA ARG A 537 23.96 -8.90 3.62
C ARG A 537 25.10 -9.89 3.81
N GLN A 538 25.83 -9.81 4.92
CA GLN A 538 26.88 -10.78 5.29
C GLN A 538 26.25 -12.15 5.62
N ILE A 539 25.14 -12.17 6.37
CA ILE A 539 24.39 -13.39 6.69
C ILE A 539 23.96 -14.13 5.42
N ILE A 540 23.44 -13.40 4.43
CA ILE A 540 23.03 -13.98 3.14
C ILE A 540 24.23 -14.57 2.39
N GLU A 541 25.39 -13.92 2.43
CA GLU A 541 26.60 -14.42 1.78
C GLU A 541 27.07 -15.73 2.43
N VAL A 542 27.19 -15.75 3.76
CA VAL A 542 27.51 -16.96 4.53
C VAL A 542 26.51 -18.08 4.24
N LYS A 543 25.21 -17.78 4.26
CA LYS A 543 24.16 -18.76 3.96
C LYS A 543 24.30 -19.34 2.55
N ASN A 544 24.60 -18.51 1.55
CA ASN A 544 24.77 -18.98 0.18
C ASN A 544 26.05 -19.80 0.00
N GLN A 545 27.14 -19.43 0.68
CA GLN A 545 28.39 -20.19 0.70
C GLN A 545 28.19 -21.57 1.32
N LEU A 546 27.46 -21.67 2.44
CA LEU A 546 27.12 -22.95 3.07
C LEU A 546 26.24 -23.86 2.20
N HIS A 547 25.48 -23.27 1.27
CA HIS A 547 24.60 -24.02 0.36
C HIS A 547 25.29 -24.45 -0.95
N CYS A 548 26.40 -23.82 -1.33
CA CYS A 548 27.16 -24.12 -2.56
C CYS A 548 28.43 -24.91 -2.22
N ASP A 549 28.83 -25.88 -3.06
CA ASP A 549 29.97 -26.81 -2.87
C ASP A 549 31.10 -26.29 -1.95
N ALA A 550 31.42 -27.06 -0.90
CA ALA A 550 32.35 -26.79 0.22
C ALA A 550 33.80 -26.34 -0.14
N SER A 551 34.14 -26.23 -1.42
CA SER A 551 35.46 -25.80 -1.90
C SER A 551 35.74 -24.29 -1.74
N LEU A 552 34.71 -23.46 -1.52
CA LEU A 552 34.80 -22.00 -1.36
C LEU A 552 34.41 -21.52 0.05
N PHE A 553 34.14 -22.44 0.97
CA PHE A 553 33.68 -22.11 2.32
C PHE A 553 34.79 -21.41 3.13
N CYS A 554 34.55 -20.16 3.52
CA CYS A 554 35.49 -19.35 4.28
C CYS A 554 35.03 -19.22 5.74
N MET A 555 35.69 -19.96 6.65
CA MET A 555 35.42 -19.86 8.09
C MET A 555 35.66 -18.45 8.65
N GLU A 556 36.52 -17.65 8.01
CA GLU A 556 36.74 -16.25 8.39
C GLU A 556 35.49 -15.39 8.14
N ASP A 557 34.74 -15.65 7.06
CA ASP A 557 33.49 -14.93 6.76
C ASP A 557 32.39 -15.26 7.79
N VAL A 558 32.33 -16.52 8.23
CA VAL A 558 31.42 -16.96 9.31
C VAL A 558 31.79 -16.27 10.62
N ALA A 559 33.06 -16.32 11.03
CA ALA A 559 33.52 -15.71 12.26
C ALA A 559 33.32 -14.18 12.26
N SER A 560 33.60 -13.52 11.13
CA SER A 560 33.37 -12.08 10.94
C SER A 560 31.88 -11.73 11.05
N THR A 561 31.01 -12.52 10.42
CA THR A 561 29.56 -12.31 10.47
C THR A 561 29.02 -12.46 11.91
N VAL A 562 29.46 -13.48 12.63
CA VAL A 562 29.05 -13.73 14.03
C VAL A 562 29.61 -12.64 14.96
N ALA A 563 30.83 -12.15 14.73
CA ALA A 563 31.36 -11.00 15.45
C ALA A 563 30.56 -9.71 15.17
N ALA A 564 30.10 -9.50 13.94
CA ALA A 564 29.24 -8.37 13.59
C ALA A 564 27.86 -8.46 14.29
N VAL A 565 27.26 -9.65 14.35
CA VAL A 565 26.04 -9.92 15.13
C VAL A 565 26.25 -9.61 16.62
N SER A 566 27.35 -10.08 17.19
CA SER A 566 27.71 -9.81 18.59
C SER A 566 27.83 -8.31 18.87
N LYS A 567 28.50 -7.57 17.99
CA LYS A 567 28.66 -6.12 18.08
C LYS A 567 27.31 -5.40 18.00
N PHE A 568 26.43 -5.81 17.09
CA PHE A 568 25.09 -5.24 16.98
C PHE A 568 24.28 -5.47 18.26
N ASN A 569 24.25 -6.71 18.77
CA ASN A 569 23.52 -7.03 19.99
C ASN A 569 24.05 -6.24 21.19
N HIS A 570 25.38 -6.10 21.33
CA HIS A 570 25.97 -5.28 22.39
C HIS A 570 25.53 -3.81 22.31
N GLN A 571 25.39 -3.27 21.10
CA GLN A 571 25.05 -1.86 20.89
C GLN A 571 23.54 -1.58 20.97
N PHE A 572 22.69 -2.47 20.44
CA PHE A 572 21.27 -2.18 20.22
C PHE A 572 20.31 -3.04 21.03
N ARG A 573 20.71 -4.22 21.53
CA ARG A 573 19.78 -5.09 22.28
C ARG A 573 19.24 -4.43 23.55
N PRO A 574 20.04 -3.71 24.37
CA PRO A 574 19.51 -3.01 25.54
C PRO A 574 18.43 -1.99 25.17
N PHE A 575 18.68 -1.20 24.11
CA PHE A 575 17.72 -0.25 23.55
C PHE A 575 16.44 -0.94 23.05
N ILE A 576 16.58 -2.02 22.30
CA ILE A 576 15.45 -2.81 21.79
C ILE A 576 14.58 -3.31 22.94
N ASN A 577 15.19 -3.93 23.95
CA ASN A 577 14.48 -4.48 25.10
C ASN A 577 13.75 -3.38 25.87
N TYR A 578 14.40 -2.23 26.10
CA TYR A 578 13.77 -1.07 26.73
C TYR A 578 12.52 -0.59 25.98
N CYS A 579 12.61 -0.50 24.64
CA CYS A 579 11.48 -0.09 23.80
C CYS A 579 10.31 -1.07 23.86
N ILE A 580 10.59 -2.39 23.85
CA ILE A 580 9.55 -3.42 23.96
C ILE A 580 8.92 -3.43 25.36
N ASN A 581 9.71 -3.30 26.42
CA ASN A 581 9.22 -3.26 27.80
C ASN A 581 8.36 -2.01 28.08
N ASN A 582 8.62 -0.90 27.38
CA ASN A 582 7.88 0.35 27.53
C ASN A 582 6.91 0.63 26.36
N LEU A 583 6.52 -0.39 25.59
CA LEU A 583 5.78 -0.21 24.34
C LEU A 583 4.50 0.62 24.48
N GLU A 584 3.75 0.45 25.57
CA GLU A 584 2.54 1.22 25.90
C GLU A 584 2.78 2.73 26.06
N ARG A 585 4.00 3.14 26.42
CA ARG A 585 4.35 4.55 26.68
C ARG A 585 4.87 5.27 25.44
N LEU A 586 5.25 4.52 24.41
CA LEU A 586 5.81 5.05 23.17
C LEU A 586 4.70 5.62 22.27
N SER A 587 5.05 6.60 21.44
CA SER A 587 4.16 7.03 20.34
C SER A 587 4.07 5.96 19.25
N LEU A 588 3.03 6.05 18.41
CA LEU A 588 2.82 5.11 17.32
C LEU A 588 4.03 4.98 16.36
N PRO A 589 4.72 6.07 15.92
CA PRO A 589 5.93 5.95 15.11
C PRO A 589 7.02 5.14 15.82
N SER A 590 7.28 5.40 17.10
CA SER A 590 8.28 4.69 17.90
C SER A 590 7.91 3.23 18.13
N ARG A 591 6.63 2.92 18.41
CA ARG A 591 6.11 1.55 18.55
C ARG A 591 6.32 0.76 17.26
N THR A 592 5.84 1.30 16.13
CA THR A 592 5.94 0.61 14.83
C THR A 592 7.40 0.43 14.41
N ALA A 593 8.27 1.41 14.67
CA ALA A 593 9.71 1.33 14.38
C ALA A 593 10.41 0.26 15.22
N SER A 594 10.14 0.23 16.53
CA SER A 594 10.72 -0.74 17.46
C SER A 594 10.31 -2.17 17.10
N VAL A 595 9.01 -2.44 16.97
CA VAL A 595 8.49 -3.78 16.62
C VAL A 595 9.03 -4.23 15.26
N SER A 596 9.07 -3.34 14.27
CA SER A 596 9.61 -3.65 12.95
C SER A 596 11.09 -4.02 12.99
N LEU A 597 11.90 -3.31 13.78
CA LEU A 597 13.32 -3.60 13.96
C LEU A 597 13.52 -4.96 14.61
N VAL A 598 12.78 -5.28 15.68
CA VAL A 598 12.87 -6.57 16.37
C VAL A 598 12.57 -7.73 15.45
N LEU A 599 11.39 -7.71 14.80
CA LEU A 599 10.96 -8.80 13.93
C LEU A 599 11.97 -9.04 12.78
N PHE A 600 12.49 -7.97 12.18
CA PHE A 600 13.46 -8.08 11.10
C PHE A 600 14.82 -8.61 11.58
N TRP A 601 15.34 -8.07 12.69
CA TRP A 601 16.63 -8.48 13.23
C TRP A 601 16.62 -9.93 13.71
N ASP A 602 15.63 -10.29 14.53
CA ASP A 602 15.56 -11.64 15.10
C ASP A 602 15.28 -12.69 14.01
N LEU A 603 14.50 -12.38 12.96
CA LEU A 603 14.39 -13.26 11.79
C LEU A 603 15.75 -13.54 11.15
N SER A 604 16.61 -12.52 11.04
CA SER A 604 17.94 -12.66 10.44
C SER A 604 18.84 -13.56 11.29
N ILE A 605 18.73 -13.48 12.62
CA ILE A 605 19.44 -14.36 13.55
C ILE A 605 18.95 -15.80 13.44
N LEU A 606 17.64 -16.02 13.41
CA LEU A 606 17.05 -17.36 13.27
C LEU A 606 17.49 -18.03 11.96
N ILE A 607 17.54 -17.27 10.86
CA ILE A 607 18.01 -17.77 9.56
C ILE A 607 19.50 -18.10 9.56
N LEU A 608 20.34 -17.26 10.18
CA LEU A 608 21.77 -17.55 10.32
C LEU A 608 22.00 -18.83 11.15
N ALA A 609 21.29 -18.97 12.27
CA ALA A 609 21.39 -20.13 13.14
C ALA A 609 20.94 -21.42 12.42
N GLU A 610 19.86 -21.37 11.65
CA GLU A 610 19.40 -22.49 10.83
C GLU A 610 20.43 -22.87 9.75
N ALA A 611 21.00 -21.89 9.06
CA ALA A 611 22.01 -22.13 8.03
C ALA A 611 23.25 -22.85 8.60
N LEU A 612 23.73 -22.43 9.77
CA LEU A 612 24.86 -23.05 10.46
C LEU A 612 24.53 -24.41 11.08
N ALA A 613 23.26 -24.66 11.41
CA ALA A 613 22.83 -25.96 11.94
C ALA A 613 22.81 -27.06 10.86
N LEU A 614 22.52 -26.71 9.61
CA LEU A 614 22.53 -27.64 8.47
C LEU A 614 23.93 -28.17 8.12
N ASP A 615 24.98 -27.43 8.48
CA ASP A 615 26.38 -27.82 8.21
C ASP A 615 27.02 -28.66 9.33
N LYS A 616 26.28 -28.98 10.41
CA LYS A 616 26.77 -29.86 11.49
C LYS A 616 27.11 -31.29 11.04
N GLU A 617 26.74 -31.68 9.82
CA GLU A 617 27.16 -32.95 9.22
C GLU A 617 28.59 -32.88 8.64
N SER A 618 29.20 -31.69 8.56
CA SER A 618 30.61 -31.46 8.25
C SER A 618 31.34 -30.99 9.52
N ASP A 619 32.46 -31.63 9.89
CA ASP A 619 33.28 -31.33 11.09
C ASP A 619 34.00 -29.94 11.01
N SER A 620 33.45 -28.95 10.30
CA SER A 620 34.18 -27.76 9.84
C SER A 620 34.00 -26.49 10.70
N VAL A 621 32.90 -26.38 11.47
CA VAL A 621 32.56 -25.17 12.25
C VAL A 621 33.05 -25.25 13.70
N ASP A 622 33.72 -24.21 14.19
CA ASP A 622 34.22 -24.08 15.58
C ASP A 622 33.10 -24.18 16.62
N ASP A 623 33.28 -25.03 17.63
CA ASP A 623 32.38 -25.22 18.77
C ASP A 623 32.02 -23.91 19.49
N THR A 624 32.93 -22.93 19.49
CA THR A 624 32.73 -21.61 20.09
C THR A 624 31.67 -20.79 19.33
N ILE A 625 31.69 -20.88 18.00
CA ILE A 625 30.73 -20.21 17.12
C ILE A 625 29.36 -20.86 17.28
N ILE A 626 29.32 -22.19 17.29
CA ILE A 626 28.08 -22.96 17.51
C ILE A 626 27.44 -22.59 18.85
N THR A 627 28.22 -22.52 19.91
CA THR A 627 27.73 -22.13 21.24
C THR A 627 27.18 -20.71 21.26
N SER A 628 27.90 -19.75 20.69
CA SER A 628 27.46 -18.36 20.60
C SER A 628 26.17 -18.22 19.80
N MET A 629 26.06 -18.92 18.67
CA MET A 629 24.87 -18.90 17.83
C MET A 629 23.65 -19.53 18.49
N ARG A 630 23.81 -20.57 19.32
CA ARG A 630 22.70 -21.12 20.13
C ARG A 630 22.17 -20.09 21.12
N ILE A 631 23.05 -19.33 21.77
CA ILE A 631 22.66 -18.25 22.69
C ILE A 631 21.87 -17.18 21.94
N TYR A 632 22.39 -16.70 20.79
CA TYR A 632 21.69 -15.70 19.98
C TYR A 632 20.36 -16.21 19.44
N GLN A 633 20.27 -17.49 19.09
CA GLN A 633 19.03 -18.13 18.65
C GLN A 633 17.98 -18.18 19.76
N ALA A 634 18.36 -18.58 20.98
CA ALA A 634 17.45 -18.61 22.13
C ALA A 634 16.99 -17.19 22.51
N GLU A 635 17.90 -16.22 22.51
CA GLU A 635 17.57 -14.82 22.77
C GLU A 635 16.62 -14.24 21.70
N ALA A 636 16.82 -14.59 20.43
CA ALA A 636 15.94 -14.16 19.33
C ALA A 636 14.51 -14.70 19.50
N VAL A 637 14.35 -15.98 19.88
CA VAL A 637 13.04 -16.56 20.17
C VAL A 637 12.37 -15.85 21.35
N SER A 638 13.09 -15.66 22.46
CA SER A 638 12.57 -14.96 23.63
C SER A 638 12.14 -13.52 23.31
N SER A 639 12.96 -12.80 22.54
CA SER A 639 12.71 -11.44 22.05
C SER A 639 11.45 -11.36 21.17
N VAL A 640 11.28 -12.30 20.23
CA VAL A 640 10.07 -12.38 19.38
C VAL A 640 8.84 -12.68 20.23
N THR A 641 8.89 -13.68 21.11
CA THR A 641 7.78 -14.06 21.99
C THR A 641 7.36 -12.88 22.86
N LYS A 642 8.32 -12.22 23.51
CA LYS A 642 8.06 -11.05 24.36
C LYS A 642 7.43 -9.90 23.57
N THR A 643 7.92 -9.66 22.35
CA THR A 643 7.35 -8.64 21.46
C THR A 643 5.90 -8.96 21.10
N VAL A 644 5.59 -10.23 20.78
CA VAL A 644 4.22 -10.66 20.48
C VAL A 644 3.32 -10.49 21.69
N GLU A 645 3.75 -10.94 22.86
CA GLU A 645 3.02 -10.76 24.12
C GLU A 645 2.70 -9.28 24.38
N CYS A 646 3.73 -8.42 24.39
CA CYS A 646 3.56 -6.98 24.61
C CYS A 646 2.62 -6.32 23.60
N VAL A 647 2.67 -6.73 22.32
CA VAL A 647 1.77 -6.18 21.28
C VAL A 647 0.33 -6.64 21.50
N LEU A 648 0.12 -7.91 21.83
CA LEU A 648 -1.23 -8.46 22.05
C LEU A 648 -1.87 -7.90 23.33
N SER A 649 -1.07 -7.47 24.31
CA SER A 649 -1.57 -6.82 25.53
C SER A 649 -1.95 -5.33 25.36
N LEU A 650 -1.64 -4.70 24.22
CA LEU A 650 -1.99 -3.30 23.99
C LEU A 650 -3.52 -3.13 23.87
N ALA A 651 -4.06 -2.07 24.48
CA ALA A 651 -5.48 -1.74 24.37
C ALA A 651 -5.91 -1.52 22.89
N PRO A 652 -7.09 -2.00 22.47
CA PRO A 652 -7.59 -1.90 21.09
C PRO A 652 -7.70 -0.45 20.59
N ASP A 653 -7.99 0.52 21.46
CA ASP A 653 -7.99 1.95 21.10
C ASP A 653 -6.62 2.49 20.66
N SER A 654 -5.54 1.75 20.94
CA SER A 654 -4.19 2.06 20.44
C SER A 654 -3.85 1.36 19.11
N ALA A 655 -4.70 0.42 18.67
CA ALA A 655 -4.68 -0.21 17.36
C ALA A 655 -5.40 0.69 16.35
N PHE A 656 -4.70 1.77 15.97
CA PHE A 656 -4.81 2.43 14.68
C PHE A 656 -6.24 2.55 14.09
N ASN A 657 -7.00 3.48 14.68
CA ASN A 657 -8.41 3.70 14.44
C ASN A 657 -8.67 4.51 13.16
N ILE A 658 -9.59 4.02 12.31
CA ILE A 658 -10.55 4.62 11.34
C ILE A 658 -10.17 5.89 10.53
N GLU A 659 -9.34 6.82 11.01
CA GLU A 659 -8.95 8.06 10.30
C GLU A 659 -8.17 7.82 9.00
N ASN A 660 -7.72 6.59 8.76
CA ASN A 660 -6.83 6.21 7.64
C ASN A 660 -7.49 5.29 6.61
N GLY A 661 -8.80 5.04 6.72
CA GLY A 661 -9.57 4.25 5.76
C GLY A 661 -9.47 2.72 5.92
N LEU A 662 -8.94 2.24 7.05
CA LEU A 662 -9.00 0.84 7.48
C LEU A 662 -10.15 0.70 8.49
N ASP A 663 -11.20 -0.06 8.14
CA ASP A 663 -12.37 -0.30 9.02
C ASP A 663 -12.10 -1.37 10.11
N ALA A 664 -10.93 -2.03 10.10
CA ALA A 664 -10.54 -3.02 11.11
C ALA A 664 -9.28 -2.57 11.87
N GLU A 665 -9.25 -2.86 13.17
CA GLU A 665 -8.06 -2.77 14.02
C GLU A 665 -6.98 -3.71 13.49
N VAL A 666 -6.10 -3.21 12.63
CA VAL A 666 -4.94 -3.97 12.16
C VAL A 666 -3.92 -3.95 13.31
N PRO A 667 -3.49 -5.10 13.86
CA PRO A 667 -2.57 -5.13 14.99
C PRO A 667 -1.19 -4.60 14.60
N LEU A 668 -0.43 -4.09 15.57
CA LEU A 668 0.86 -3.43 15.35
C LEU A 668 1.86 -4.30 14.54
N ILE A 669 1.82 -5.60 14.76
CA ILE A 669 2.62 -6.64 14.09
C ILE A 669 2.27 -6.85 12.61
N ALA A 670 1.07 -6.45 12.20
CA ALA A 670 0.66 -6.49 10.80
C ALA A 670 1.16 -5.28 10.00
N TYR A 671 1.67 -4.20 10.61
CA TYR A 671 2.18 -3.01 9.89
C TYR A 671 3.53 -3.19 9.21
N HIS A 672 4.03 -4.42 9.09
CA HIS A 672 5.12 -4.69 8.18
C HIS A 672 4.58 -4.64 6.74
N ILE A 673 5.23 -3.90 5.83
CA ILE A 673 4.82 -3.79 4.40
C ILE A 673 4.61 -5.15 3.68
N THR A 674 5.06 -6.23 4.32
CA THR A 674 5.02 -7.61 3.83
C THR A 674 4.57 -8.52 4.98
N PRO A 675 3.26 -8.82 5.12
CA PRO A 675 2.73 -9.69 6.17
C PRO A 675 3.36 -11.08 6.20
N SER A 676 3.76 -11.60 5.04
CA SER A 676 4.47 -12.88 4.93
C SER A 676 5.82 -12.88 5.66
N LEU A 677 6.49 -11.74 5.82
CA LEU A 677 7.75 -11.67 6.58
C LEU A 677 7.49 -11.85 8.07
N THR A 678 6.49 -11.17 8.62
CA THR A 678 6.04 -11.36 10.01
C THR A 678 5.64 -12.82 10.26
N ALA A 679 4.85 -13.41 9.37
CA ALA A 679 4.47 -14.81 9.47
C ALA A 679 5.69 -15.76 9.42
N THR A 680 6.71 -15.44 8.61
CA THR A 680 7.97 -16.20 8.56
C THR A 680 8.74 -16.12 9.88
N VAL A 681 8.73 -14.97 10.58
CA VAL A 681 9.35 -14.84 11.91
C VAL A 681 8.70 -15.81 12.89
N TYR A 682 7.37 -15.87 12.91
CA TYR A 682 6.63 -16.79 13.78
C TYR A 682 6.87 -18.24 13.41
N GLN A 683 6.88 -18.57 12.12
CA GLN A 683 7.23 -19.91 11.65
C GLN A 683 8.62 -20.33 12.15
N LYS A 684 9.65 -19.49 11.95
CA LYS A 684 11.03 -19.79 12.32
C LYS A 684 11.23 -19.87 13.83
N SER A 685 10.48 -19.09 14.59
CA SER A 685 10.48 -19.14 16.06
C SER A 685 9.90 -20.47 16.55
N ILE A 686 8.76 -20.89 16.01
CA ILE A 686 8.13 -22.18 16.34
C ILE A 686 9.05 -23.34 15.92
N GLU A 687 9.57 -23.35 14.69
CA GLU A 687 10.50 -24.39 14.22
C GLU A 687 11.73 -24.50 15.13
N THR A 688 12.26 -23.36 15.59
CA THR A 688 13.40 -23.32 16.52
C THR A 688 13.05 -23.92 17.88
N LEU A 689 11.91 -23.55 18.46
CA LEU A 689 11.43 -24.12 19.73
C LEU A 689 11.26 -25.64 19.63
N MET A 690 10.69 -26.14 18.53
CA MET A 690 10.54 -27.58 18.30
C MET A 690 11.89 -28.29 18.16
N ASN A 691 12.85 -27.67 17.47
CA ASN A 691 14.18 -28.24 17.30
C ASN A 691 14.96 -28.34 18.62
N PHE A 692 14.76 -27.41 19.56
CA PHE A 692 15.36 -27.51 20.90
C PHE A 692 14.83 -28.73 21.67
N GLN A 693 13.54 -29.04 21.57
CA GLN A 693 12.93 -30.19 22.25
C GLN A 693 13.37 -31.54 21.68
N GLN A 694 13.68 -31.60 20.38
CA GLN A 694 14.05 -32.86 19.71
C GLN A 694 15.54 -33.21 19.80
N SER A 695 16.39 -32.32 20.33
CA SER A 695 17.85 -32.53 20.35
C SER A 695 18.33 -33.27 21.62
N PRO A 696 19.04 -34.42 21.49
CA PRO A 696 19.51 -35.22 22.64
C PRO A 696 20.60 -34.54 23.49
N LEU A 697 21.16 -33.42 23.03
CA LEU A 697 22.15 -32.61 23.76
C LEU A 697 21.51 -31.62 24.76
N TYR A 698 20.18 -31.52 24.81
CA TYR A 698 19.44 -30.70 25.81
C TYR A 698 19.25 -31.44 27.14
N THR A 699 20.32 -32.07 27.63
CA THR A 699 20.36 -32.63 28.98
C THR A 699 21.20 -31.72 29.86
N GLY A 700 20.59 -30.69 30.47
CA GLY A 700 21.04 -30.29 31.81
C GLY A 700 20.94 -28.83 32.27
N GLU A 701 21.03 -27.79 31.42
CA GLU A 701 21.19 -26.42 31.98
C GLU A 701 20.37 -25.29 31.31
N ILE A 702 19.69 -25.53 30.17
CA ILE A 702 18.81 -24.53 29.53
C ILE A 702 17.57 -25.23 28.95
N VAL A 703 16.84 -26.00 29.76
CA VAL A 703 15.47 -26.37 29.38
C VAL A 703 14.61 -25.20 29.86
N ASP A 704 14.15 -24.37 28.93
CA ASP A 704 13.16 -23.34 29.23
C ASP A 704 11.87 -24.05 29.65
N GLU A 705 11.54 -24.02 30.94
CA GLU A 705 10.37 -24.71 31.50
C GLU A 705 9.05 -24.24 30.87
N ASP A 706 9.06 -23.09 30.17
CA ASP A 706 7.87 -22.45 29.58
C ASP A 706 7.83 -22.47 28.02
N TRP A 707 8.57 -23.37 27.35
CA TRP A 707 8.57 -23.42 25.88
C TRP A 707 7.17 -23.60 25.26
N GLN A 708 6.25 -24.31 25.95
CA GLN A 708 4.87 -24.48 25.51
C GLN A 708 4.11 -23.14 25.53
N GLY A 709 4.30 -22.33 26.58
CA GLY A 709 3.73 -20.98 26.68
C GLY A 709 4.29 -20.06 25.59
N GLN A 710 5.58 -20.16 25.28
CA GLN A 710 6.17 -19.40 24.17
C GLN A 710 5.58 -19.79 22.81
N VAL A 711 5.37 -21.09 22.57
CA VAL A 711 4.69 -21.58 21.35
C VAL A 711 3.27 -21.03 21.27
N ASP A 712 2.50 -21.09 22.36
CA ASP A 712 1.13 -20.54 22.45
C ASP A 712 1.09 -19.04 22.11
N ILE A 713 1.98 -18.24 22.71
CA ILE A 713 2.07 -16.79 22.46
C ILE A 713 2.37 -16.51 20.98
N VAL A 714 3.37 -17.19 20.40
CA VAL A 714 3.74 -16.99 18.99
C VAL A 714 2.61 -17.42 18.05
N LEU A 715 1.89 -18.49 18.39
CA LEU A 715 0.71 -18.96 17.67
C LEU A 715 -0.46 -17.96 17.75
N LYS A 716 -0.69 -17.33 18.90
CA LYS A 716 -1.65 -16.20 19.04
C LYS A 716 -1.23 -15.01 18.19
N GLY A 717 0.07 -14.69 18.15
CA GLY A 717 0.63 -13.70 17.23
C GLY A 717 0.30 -14.02 15.77
N LEU A 718 0.52 -15.26 15.34
CA LEU A 718 0.18 -15.73 14.00
C LEU A 718 -1.32 -15.62 13.70
N SER A 719 -2.17 -15.98 14.66
CA SER A 719 -3.64 -15.86 14.56
C SER A 719 -4.08 -14.42 14.34
N SER A 720 -3.49 -13.48 15.07
CA SER A 720 -3.85 -12.06 15.01
C SER A 720 -3.55 -11.41 13.65
N LEU A 721 -2.65 -11.98 12.83
CA LEU A 721 -2.47 -11.53 11.44
C LEU A 721 -3.73 -11.76 10.60
N GLY A 722 -4.58 -12.71 11.00
CA GLY A 722 -5.81 -13.10 10.33
C GLY A 722 -6.86 -12.00 10.22
N VAL A 723 -6.72 -10.85 10.89
CA VAL A 723 -7.68 -9.74 10.78
C VAL A 723 -7.69 -9.09 9.39
N THR A 724 -6.61 -9.23 8.62
CA THR A 724 -6.51 -8.74 7.24
C THR A 724 -6.49 -9.88 6.24
N VAL A 725 -6.96 -9.65 5.00
CA VAL A 725 -6.88 -10.65 3.92
C VAL A 725 -5.45 -11.15 3.73
N GLY A 726 -4.49 -10.24 3.58
CA GLY A 726 -3.08 -10.56 3.35
C GLY A 726 -2.40 -11.23 4.53
N GLY A 727 -2.79 -10.90 5.76
CA GLY A 727 -2.30 -11.58 6.96
C GLY A 727 -2.92 -12.96 7.15
N SER A 728 -4.21 -13.14 6.84
CA SER A 728 -4.89 -14.44 6.83
C SER A 728 -4.22 -15.41 5.86
N GLU A 729 -3.92 -14.97 4.63
CA GLU A 729 -3.22 -15.79 3.62
C GLU A 729 -1.78 -16.15 4.05
N ALA A 730 -1.10 -15.24 4.76
CA ALA A 730 0.24 -15.48 5.27
C ALA A 730 0.24 -16.49 6.42
N ALA A 731 -0.70 -16.34 7.36
CA ALA A 731 -0.87 -17.26 8.49
C ALA A 731 -1.27 -18.66 8.00
N GLU A 732 -2.21 -18.76 7.05
CA GLU A 732 -2.65 -20.05 6.49
C GLU A 732 -1.47 -20.83 5.88
N ARG A 733 -0.58 -20.15 5.16
CA ARG A 733 0.63 -20.76 4.59
C ARG A 733 1.57 -21.32 5.63
N VAL A 734 1.78 -20.58 6.72
CA VAL A 734 2.63 -21.05 7.83
C VAL A 734 2.00 -22.28 8.49
N LEU A 735 0.70 -22.25 8.75
CA LEU A 735 -0.02 -23.39 9.32
C LEU A 735 0.02 -24.61 8.39
N GLN A 736 -0.13 -24.44 7.08
CA GLN A 736 0.03 -25.53 6.09
C GLN A 736 1.43 -26.14 6.11
N SER A 737 2.47 -25.37 6.48
CA SER A 737 3.85 -25.85 6.62
C SER A 737 4.10 -26.57 7.96
N LEU A 738 3.54 -26.03 9.06
CA LEU A 738 3.80 -26.53 10.42
C LEU A 738 2.93 -27.74 10.80
N MET A 739 1.64 -27.72 10.45
CA MET A 739 0.68 -28.76 10.85
C MET A 739 1.09 -30.19 10.46
N PRO A 740 1.64 -30.46 9.26
CA PRO A 740 2.06 -31.82 8.90
C PRO A 740 3.24 -32.36 9.72
N ARG A 741 4.06 -31.48 10.31
CA ARG A 741 5.27 -31.86 11.07
C ARG A 741 5.07 -31.85 12.58
N TYR A 742 4.26 -30.92 13.09
CA TYR A 742 4.15 -30.64 14.53
C TYR A 742 2.69 -30.52 15.00
N GLY A 743 1.72 -30.95 14.20
CA GLY A 743 0.30 -30.68 14.46
C GLY A 743 -0.24 -31.23 15.78
N ASP A 744 0.28 -32.36 16.24
CA ASP A 744 0.00 -32.94 17.57
C ASP A 744 0.49 -32.02 18.70
N ILE A 745 1.77 -31.65 18.68
CA ILE A 745 2.39 -30.77 19.69
C ILE A 745 1.74 -29.39 19.69
N LEU A 746 1.49 -28.81 18.51
CA LEU A 746 0.90 -27.49 18.38
C LEU A 746 -0.54 -27.46 18.90
N SER A 747 -1.28 -28.55 18.74
CA SER A 747 -2.65 -28.65 19.29
C SER A 747 -2.67 -28.74 20.81
N GLU A 748 -1.63 -29.34 21.42
CA GLU A 748 -1.48 -29.40 22.88
C GLU A 748 -1.05 -28.05 23.48
N CYS A 749 -0.24 -27.28 22.75
CA CYS A 749 0.22 -25.96 23.20
C CYS A 749 -0.85 -24.88 23.03
N TRP A 750 -1.76 -25.01 22.06
CA TRP A 750 -2.73 -23.97 21.73
C TRP A 750 -3.82 -23.82 22.79
N THR A 751 -3.84 -22.67 23.47
CA THR A 751 -4.94 -22.29 24.36
C THR A 751 -5.97 -21.45 23.59
N SER A 752 -7.24 -21.87 23.61
CA SER A 752 -8.34 -21.20 22.88
C SER A 752 -8.69 -19.80 23.42
N ASP A 753 -8.16 -19.46 24.59
CA ASP A 753 -8.60 -18.29 25.33
C ASP A 753 -7.72 -17.09 24.96
N PHE A 754 -8.24 -16.21 24.11
CA PHE A 754 -7.93 -14.79 24.19
C PHE A 754 -8.61 -14.27 25.46
N SER A 755 -8.08 -14.63 26.64
CA SER A 755 -8.58 -14.06 27.89
C SER A 755 -8.24 -12.57 27.89
N THR A 756 -9.28 -11.79 27.64
CA THR A 756 -9.40 -10.32 27.78
C THR A 756 -8.73 -9.75 29.02
#